data_AF-A0A944D3U7-F1
#
_entry.id   AF-A0A944D3U7-F1
#
_cell.length_a   1.000
_cell.length_b   1.000
_cell.length_c   1.000
_cell.angle_alpha   90.00
_cell.angle_beta   90.00
_cell.angle_gamma   90.00
#
_symmetry.space_group_name_H-M   'P 1'
#
loop_
_entity.id
_entity.type
_entity.pdbx_description
1 polymer ?
#
loop_
_entity_poly.entity_id
_entity_poly.type
_entity_poly.pdbx_seq_one_letter_code
_entity_poly.pdbx_strand_id
1 'polypeptide(L)'
;MRFFPHNGFSLIDALMSIAVFALLTSGLVGALAYAYQSSTAHQQRTHALQLAEQGIEAVRSLREAAWNGMTMTQSGVTDALGVWQWVGEGTTDTLGSYTRTITLDAVCRNASDEIETCPSSYTDVTAKYVTVTINWTGQFAAARSYSTQTVVTHWDTSAWSQTNWDGGSGQSVWADASKYDSDSGNLLVSTTGQVEMAPITGCGERTWDLETASEYVYDADNIEVSGGTASLVAHGSAPDSNTVALWHLNESSGNFADTSGKNNTLTPTGLPTYDSTGQFGSAIGFGGTDHYASITDAAHTGLDIIGAMTVEAWVKKTAFSGTDLIVSKWGSTGAAQSYQFSIGNTGAVVLQLRNGASLGIGTSPAGAVTTGTWYHVAGVYDGSTIQIYVNGQMVGSTAYSAGINNSTSNFLLSGASTASFNGTLDEVRLSDVARYTSNFTVPDYPFGIYYDSSHPTLTISEPYTPTNIAYWARFTDSTTVSGSSSIMYQISDDATTWKYWNGSTWATASGVSNASTASSVNVNINNFTTTEKTLYWRAIFSSEGDDPASLDTVSVTCQLNQTWDFDTAAEYTYSSDITISGGAAVLQGGGSAPDSATVGLWHLNEASGDFIDYSGNSNDLSTSGSPTYDASGQFASGIGFDATDQYASIADGSQTGLDMTGEFTVEAWIHKTTFSGNDVIAGKWGVTTDTQGYQLFVGNLGELAFQVRNGSSSALVSSPTGAITTGEWYHVAGVYDGSSLKVFVNGEMLGSTSYSDDAANTTTPFMLSGASTASFNGTLDEVRVSSVARYSSNFTVPDHPFGVYYPTTTPTLTLASSFHPTALNAVVRWTETATTSGTSQLYYQVSNDDGATWKYWNGAAWITPSSDTDYNAASTLTANLRTLTLPNGTLQFKVFFVSEGSDQITLDAIDLRYEQDISAGIGTTAELTSSAFELGAVSNSTVVSVSKDTSACSECDVQLQVRVAPDDSGVPGDWTAWYGAEGSGDFFDATTSLIPTALNGYEWIQYKVTFTSDGAVSPILHHVTLLYDAQ
;
A
#
# COMPACT_ATOMS: atom_id res chain seq x y z
N MET A 1 -127.83 -28.19 -1.62
CA MET A 1 -128.99 -27.84 -0.78
C MET A 1 -128.58 -27.95 0.69
N ARG A 2 -128.99 -26.99 1.51
CA ARG A 2 -128.76 -26.74 2.97
C ARG A 2 -128.96 -27.99 3.88
N PHE A 3 -128.05 -28.31 4.83
CA PHE A 3 -127.97 -27.88 6.28
C PHE A 3 -129.11 -28.45 7.18
N PHE A 4 -129.01 -28.87 8.47
CA PHE A 4 -128.31 -28.44 9.73
C PHE A 4 -128.54 -29.52 10.88
N PRO A 5 -128.04 -29.38 12.15
CA PRO A 5 -127.42 -30.44 13.00
C PRO A 5 -127.84 -30.46 14.52
N HIS A 6 -126.94 -30.96 15.42
CA HIS A 6 -126.74 -30.72 16.91
C HIS A 6 -127.38 -31.71 17.93
N ASN A 7 -126.87 -32.08 19.13
CA ASN A 7 -125.65 -31.81 19.93
C ASN A 7 -125.50 -32.80 21.14
N GLY A 8 -124.26 -33.10 21.56
CA GLY A 8 -123.90 -33.74 22.85
C GLY A 8 -122.42 -34.16 22.89
N PHE A 9 -121.52 -33.32 23.41
CA PHE A 9 -120.06 -33.54 23.39
C PHE A 9 -119.61 -34.52 24.49
N SER A 10 -118.83 -35.54 24.13
CA SER A 10 -118.40 -36.64 25.01
C SER A 10 -117.03 -36.37 25.64
N LEU A 11 -116.63 -37.11 26.68
CA LEU A 11 -115.31 -37.00 27.33
C LEU A 11 -114.13 -37.12 26.32
N ILE A 12 -114.38 -37.79 25.19
CA ILE A 12 -113.46 -37.87 24.05
C ILE A 12 -113.20 -36.50 23.43
N ASP A 13 -114.20 -35.62 23.35
CA ASP A 13 -114.04 -34.29 22.76
C ASP A 13 -113.21 -33.36 23.67
N ALA A 14 -113.31 -33.51 24.99
CA ALA A 14 -112.46 -32.76 25.94
C ALA A 14 -111.00 -33.23 25.88
N LEU A 15 -110.75 -34.54 25.82
CA LEU A 15 -109.41 -35.09 25.67
C LEU A 15 -108.81 -34.77 24.29
N MET A 16 -109.60 -34.84 23.22
CA MET A 16 -109.17 -34.39 21.90
C MET A 16 -108.88 -32.89 21.90
N SER A 17 -109.68 -32.06 22.56
CA SER A 17 -109.44 -30.61 22.62
C SER A 17 -108.16 -30.26 23.37
N ILE A 18 -107.85 -30.95 24.48
CA ILE A 18 -106.60 -30.75 25.21
C ILE A 18 -105.41 -31.25 24.40
N ALA A 19 -105.53 -32.41 23.73
CA ALA A 19 -104.46 -32.93 22.87
C ALA A 19 -104.20 -32.01 21.68
N VAL A 20 -105.25 -31.50 21.03
CA VAL A 20 -105.16 -30.54 19.93
C VAL A 20 -104.60 -29.21 20.42
N PHE A 21 -105.01 -28.72 21.60
CA PHE A 21 -104.48 -27.48 22.16
C PHE A 21 -103.01 -27.62 22.57
N ALA A 22 -102.61 -28.75 23.15
CA ALA A 22 -101.20 -29.02 23.47
C ALA A 22 -100.35 -29.11 22.19
N LEU A 23 -100.86 -29.73 21.12
CA LEU A 23 -100.19 -29.76 19.82
C LEU A 23 -100.09 -28.37 19.18
N LEU A 24 -101.16 -27.57 19.24
CA LEU A 24 -101.16 -26.21 18.67
C LEU A 24 -100.28 -25.25 19.47
N THR A 25 -100.30 -25.33 20.80
CA THR A 25 -99.45 -24.48 21.65
C THR A 25 -97.99 -24.87 21.55
N SER A 26 -97.65 -26.16 21.53
CA SER A 26 -96.28 -26.61 21.30
C SER A 26 -95.78 -26.20 19.90
N GLY A 27 -96.62 -26.31 18.87
CA GLY A 27 -96.33 -25.78 17.54
C GLY A 27 -96.11 -24.27 17.50
N LEU A 28 -96.93 -23.48 18.22
CA LEU A 28 -96.81 -22.01 18.24
C LEU A 28 -95.57 -21.52 19.00
N VAL A 29 -95.28 -22.10 20.17
CA VAL A 29 -94.06 -21.76 20.94
C VAL A 29 -92.82 -22.19 20.15
N GLY A 30 -92.85 -23.35 19.50
CA GLY A 30 -91.79 -23.78 18.59
C GLY A 30 -91.60 -22.81 17.42
N ALA A 31 -92.68 -22.34 16.80
CA ALA A 31 -92.61 -21.37 15.71
C ALA A 31 -92.07 -20.00 16.15
N LEU A 32 -92.46 -19.49 17.33
CA LEU A 32 -91.97 -18.21 17.86
C LEU A 32 -90.49 -18.29 18.28
N ALA A 33 -90.09 -19.37 18.95
CA ALA A 33 -88.69 -19.61 19.28
C ALA A 33 -87.83 -19.71 18.01
N TYR A 34 -88.31 -20.42 16.99
CA TYR A 34 -87.66 -20.52 15.70
C TYR A 34 -87.57 -19.16 14.98
N ALA A 35 -88.64 -18.35 15.00
CA ALA A 35 -88.64 -17.02 14.38
C ALA A 35 -87.64 -16.05 15.06
N TYR A 36 -87.55 -16.06 16.39
CA TYR A 36 -86.58 -15.23 17.12
C TYR A 36 -85.14 -15.68 16.86
N GLN A 37 -84.88 -17.00 16.84
CA GLN A 37 -83.57 -17.55 16.49
C GLN A 37 -83.20 -17.19 15.03
N SER A 38 -84.14 -17.28 14.11
CA SER A 38 -83.93 -16.89 12.72
C SER A 38 -83.62 -15.39 12.58
N SER A 39 -84.34 -14.53 13.32
CA SER A 39 -84.14 -13.07 13.26
C SER A 39 -82.77 -12.64 13.79
N THR A 40 -82.35 -13.19 14.93
CA THR A 40 -81.05 -12.87 15.55
C THR A 40 -79.89 -13.40 14.70
N ALA A 41 -80.03 -14.61 14.13
CA ALA A 41 -79.08 -15.14 13.16
C ALA A 41 -78.97 -14.27 11.90
N HIS A 42 -80.08 -13.67 11.43
CA HIS A 42 -80.08 -12.77 10.27
C HIS A 42 -79.36 -11.45 10.54
N GLN A 43 -79.56 -10.86 11.73
CA GLN A 43 -78.86 -9.63 12.14
C GLN A 43 -77.34 -9.85 12.23
N GLN A 44 -76.91 -10.95 12.87
CA GLN A 44 -75.48 -11.29 12.97
C GLN A 44 -74.85 -11.49 11.60
N ARG A 45 -75.54 -12.18 10.69
CA ARG A 45 -75.08 -12.38 9.32
C ARG A 45 -74.98 -11.06 8.54
N THR A 46 -75.95 -10.16 8.72
CA THR A 46 -75.95 -8.84 8.05
C THR A 46 -74.78 -7.98 8.53
N HIS A 47 -74.44 -8.04 9.81
CA HIS A 47 -73.28 -7.32 10.33
C HIS A 47 -71.96 -7.93 9.83
N ALA A 48 -71.85 -9.27 9.78
CA ALA A 48 -70.68 -9.94 9.20
C ALA A 48 -70.48 -9.57 7.72
N LEU A 49 -71.55 -9.41 6.94
CA LEU A 49 -71.51 -8.92 5.56
C LEU A 49 -70.88 -7.51 5.48
N GLN A 50 -71.32 -6.57 6.32
CA GLN A 50 -70.79 -5.20 6.33
C GLN A 50 -69.31 -5.14 6.70
N LEU A 51 -68.87 -5.96 7.67
CA LEU A 51 -67.46 -6.03 8.06
C LEU A 51 -66.58 -6.65 6.97
N ALA A 52 -67.14 -7.59 6.19
CA ALA A 52 -66.45 -8.17 5.05
C ALA A 52 -66.29 -7.14 3.91
N GLU A 53 -67.34 -6.38 3.60
CA GLU A 53 -67.29 -5.28 2.62
C GLU A 53 -66.29 -4.19 3.03
N GLN A 54 -66.29 -3.79 4.31
CA GLN A 54 -65.29 -2.85 4.82
C GLN A 54 -63.87 -3.39 4.66
N GLY A 55 -63.65 -4.69 4.87
CA GLY A 55 -62.35 -5.33 4.64
C GLY A 55 -61.91 -5.24 3.18
N ILE A 56 -62.83 -5.39 2.23
CA ILE A 56 -62.53 -5.23 0.80
C ILE A 56 -62.12 -3.78 0.47
N GLU A 57 -62.84 -2.79 0.99
CA GLU A 57 -62.47 -1.38 0.76
C GLU A 57 -61.13 -1.01 1.42
N ALA A 58 -60.82 -1.58 2.59
CA ALA A 58 -59.52 -1.42 3.23
C ALA A 58 -58.39 -1.93 2.32
N VAL A 59 -58.57 -3.10 1.70
CA VAL A 59 -57.58 -3.66 0.76
C VAL A 59 -57.44 -2.80 -0.49
N ARG A 60 -58.53 -2.25 -1.02
CA ARG A 60 -58.45 -1.31 -2.16
C ARG A 60 -57.71 -0.02 -1.79
N SER A 61 -57.91 0.50 -0.59
CA SER A 61 -57.16 1.66 -0.11
C SER A 61 -55.67 1.35 0.05
N LEU A 62 -55.33 0.17 0.56
CA LEU A 62 -53.95 -0.31 0.70
C LEU A 62 -53.28 -0.55 -0.65
N ARG A 63 -54.04 -1.04 -1.65
CA ARG A 63 -53.60 -1.21 -3.04
C ARG A 63 -53.05 0.10 -3.62
N GLU A 64 -53.83 1.17 -3.52
CA GLU A 64 -53.46 2.49 -4.06
C GLU A 64 -52.25 3.09 -3.34
N ALA A 65 -52.05 2.75 -2.06
CA ALA A 65 -50.94 3.26 -1.29
C ALA A 65 -49.60 2.57 -1.62
N ALA A 66 -49.59 1.25 -1.80
CA ALA A 66 -48.37 0.48 -2.10
C ALA A 66 -48.65 -0.92 -2.65
N TRP A 67 -48.92 -1.06 -3.96
CA TRP A 67 -49.15 -2.36 -4.62
C TRP A 67 -48.02 -3.37 -4.37
N ASN A 68 -46.77 -2.92 -4.50
CA ASN A 68 -45.58 -3.77 -4.29
C ASN A 68 -45.39 -4.19 -2.82
N GLY A 69 -46.04 -3.52 -1.86
CA GLY A 69 -46.03 -3.87 -0.44
C GLY A 69 -47.08 -4.90 -0.03
N MET A 70 -47.96 -5.33 -0.95
CA MET A 70 -48.98 -6.37 -0.70
C MET A 70 -48.41 -7.79 -0.84
N THR A 71 -47.33 -8.08 -0.11
CA THR A 71 -46.58 -9.35 -0.14
C THR A 71 -47.11 -10.41 0.83
N MET A 72 -47.97 -10.00 1.76
CA MET A 72 -48.55 -10.86 2.81
C MET A 72 -49.56 -11.85 2.22
N THR A 73 -49.60 -13.10 2.72
CA THR A 73 -50.59 -14.12 2.29
C THR A 73 -51.87 -14.07 3.11
N GLN A 74 -51.74 -13.69 4.38
CA GLN A 74 -52.85 -13.51 5.30
C GLN A 74 -52.54 -12.38 6.29
N SER A 75 -53.51 -11.49 6.54
CA SER A 75 -53.36 -10.46 7.57
C SER A 75 -54.71 -9.95 8.06
N GLY A 76 -54.71 -9.37 9.27
CA GLY A 76 -55.77 -8.46 9.69
C GLY A 76 -55.51 -7.04 9.19
N VAL A 77 -56.50 -6.16 9.32
CA VAL A 77 -56.31 -4.73 9.06
C VAL A 77 -56.73 -3.89 10.25
N THR A 78 -56.02 -2.79 10.45
CA THR A 78 -56.36 -1.77 11.44
C THR A 78 -56.49 -0.42 10.77
N ASP A 79 -57.40 0.39 11.28
CA ASP A 79 -57.47 1.80 10.93
C ASP A 79 -56.69 2.59 11.99
N ALA A 80 -55.56 3.17 11.57
CA ALA A 80 -54.77 4.07 12.40
C ALA A 80 -54.89 5.49 11.83
N LEU A 81 -55.63 6.36 12.52
CA LEU A 81 -55.80 7.77 12.18
C LEU A 81 -56.46 8.02 10.80
N GLY A 82 -57.34 7.14 10.33
CA GLY A 82 -58.08 7.27 9.07
C GLY A 82 -57.38 6.64 7.86
N VAL A 83 -56.29 5.90 8.10
CA VAL A 83 -55.55 5.17 7.07
C VAL A 83 -55.54 3.69 7.44
N TRP A 84 -55.94 2.85 6.49
CA TRP A 84 -55.86 1.41 6.64
C TRP A 84 -54.41 0.94 6.59
N GLN A 85 -54.05 0.07 7.52
CA GLN A 85 -52.73 -0.56 7.61
C GLN A 85 -52.88 -2.06 7.84
N TRP A 86 -51.92 -2.82 7.32
CA TRP A 86 -51.79 -4.24 7.65
C TRP A 86 -51.38 -4.41 9.11
N VAL A 87 -51.98 -5.37 9.79
CA VAL A 87 -51.61 -5.72 11.17
C VAL A 87 -50.36 -6.61 11.20
N GLY A 88 -50.18 -7.47 10.20
CA GLY A 88 -48.98 -8.31 9.99
C GLY A 88 -49.30 -9.70 9.45
N GLU A 89 -48.30 -10.41 8.93
CA GLU A 89 -48.50 -11.76 8.36
C GLU A 89 -49.09 -12.74 9.38
N GLY A 90 -50.05 -13.56 8.92
CA GLY A 90 -50.72 -14.58 9.72
C GLY A 90 -51.67 -14.04 10.80
N THR A 91 -51.85 -12.72 10.87
CA THR A 91 -52.71 -12.10 11.89
C THR A 91 -54.19 -12.07 11.47
N THR A 92 -55.05 -11.79 12.45
CA THR A 92 -56.48 -11.55 12.27
C THR A 92 -56.89 -10.41 13.17
N ASP A 93 -57.71 -9.48 12.68
CA ASP A 93 -58.24 -8.39 13.52
C ASP A 93 -59.53 -8.81 14.24
N THR A 94 -59.65 -8.45 15.51
CA THR A 94 -60.82 -8.78 16.35
C THR A 94 -61.75 -7.58 16.43
N LEU A 95 -62.99 -7.78 15.97
CA LEU A 95 -64.05 -6.77 15.85
C LEU A 95 -65.21 -7.15 16.79
N GLY A 96 -64.97 -7.02 18.09
CA GLY A 96 -65.90 -7.49 19.13
C GLY A 96 -66.00 -9.01 19.17
N SER A 97 -67.19 -9.57 18.91
CA SER A 97 -67.41 -11.02 18.87
C SER A 97 -67.10 -11.65 17.49
N TYR A 98 -66.62 -10.86 16.55
CA TYR A 98 -66.24 -11.27 15.20
C TYR A 98 -64.73 -11.20 15.06
N THR A 99 -64.14 -12.08 14.26
CA THR A 99 -62.77 -11.94 13.79
C THR A 99 -62.77 -11.82 12.27
N ARG A 100 -61.94 -10.94 11.75
CA ARG A 100 -61.72 -10.76 10.32
C ARG A 100 -60.33 -11.26 9.93
N THR A 101 -60.30 -11.97 8.83
CA THR A 101 -59.08 -12.47 8.20
C THR A 101 -59.15 -12.12 6.74
N ILE A 102 -58.10 -11.48 6.23
CA ILE A 102 -57.96 -11.15 4.82
C ILE A 102 -56.86 -12.04 4.26
N THR A 103 -57.15 -12.83 3.23
CA THR A 103 -56.13 -13.56 2.47
C THR A 103 -55.95 -12.92 1.12
N LEU A 104 -54.70 -12.87 0.67
CA LEU A 104 -54.30 -12.38 -0.63
C LEU A 104 -53.66 -13.53 -1.38
N ASP A 105 -54.35 -13.97 -2.42
CA ASP A 105 -53.92 -15.05 -3.29
C ASP A 105 -53.54 -14.49 -4.67
N ALA A 106 -52.64 -15.17 -5.37
CA ALA A 106 -52.30 -14.81 -6.74
C ALA A 106 -53.51 -15.04 -7.67
N VAL A 107 -53.69 -14.17 -8.66
CA VAL A 107 -54.63 -14.37 -9.77
C VAL A 107 -53.87 -15.00 -10.92
N CYS A 108 -54.47 -15.94 -11.62
CA CYS A 108 -53.92 -16.47 -12.87
C CYS A 108 -54.89 -16.25 -14.00
N ARG A 109 -54.34 -16.09 -15.21
CA ARG A 109 -55.13 -15.90 -16.43
C ARG A 109 -54.80 -16.97 -17.44
N ASN A 110 -55.82 -17.42 -18.15
CA ASN A 110 -55.67 -18.34 -19.25
C ASN A 110 -55.14 -17.60 -20.50
N ALA A 111 -54.83 -18.34 -21.55
CA ALA A 111 -54.32 -17.78 -22.81
C ALA A 111 -55.28 -16.81 -23.53
N SER A 112 -56.54 -16.71 -23.09
CA SER A 112 -57.55 -15.74 -23.59
C SER A 112 -57.75 -14.55 -22.66
N ASP A 113 -56.84 -14.36 -21.69
CA ASP A 113 -56.86 -13.32 -20.67
C ASP A 113 -58.05 -13.40 -19.68
N GLU A 114 -58.74 -14.54 -19.63
CA GLU A 114 -59.81 -14.78 -18.66
C GLU A 114 -59.22 -15.33 -17.36
N ILE A 115 -59.77 -14.90 -16.22
CA ILE A 115 -59.31 -15.36 -14.91
C ILE A 115 -59.65 -16.84 -14.72
N GLU A 116 -58.65 -17.65 -14.40
CA GLU A 116 -58.78 -19.09 -14.16
C GLU A 116 -58.10 -19.54 -12.86
N THR A 117 -58.40 -20.77 -12.45
CA THR A 117 -57.71 -21.43 -11.33
C THR A 117 -56.27 -21.75 -11.73
N CYS A 118 -55.29 -21.14 -11.06
CA CYS A 118 -53.85 -21.23 -11.33
C CYS A 118 -53.35 -22.65 -11.64
N PRO A 119 -53.06 -23.00 -12.92
CA PRO A 119 -52.56 -24.31 -13.29
C PRO A 119 -51.03 -24.47 -13.11
N SER A 120 -50.37 -23.48 -12.48
CA SER A 120 -48.92 -23.30 -12.27
C SER A 120 -48.11 -22.81 -13.49
N SER A 121 -47.96 -21.48 -13.58
CA SER A 121 -46.68 -20.76 -13.81
C SER A 121 -46.86 -19.30 -14.25
N TYR A 122 -48.05 -18.89 -14.72
CA TYR A 122 -48.35 -17.48 -15.03
C TYR A 122 -49.27 -16.85 -13.98
N THR A 123 -48.66 -16.16 -13.01
CA THR A 123 -49.36 -15.32 -12.04
C THR A 123 -49.48 -13.90 -12.60
N ASP A 124 -50.70 -13.36 -12.65
CA ASP A 124 -50.96 -11.97 -12.99
C ASP A 124 -50.45 -11.08 -11.86
N VAL A 125 -49.27 -10.47 -12.05
CA VAL A 125 -48.64 -9.57 -11.08
C VAL A 125 -49.38 -8.25 -10.90
N THR A 126 -50.35 -7.97 -11.77
CA THR A 126 -51.21 -6.77 -11.74
C THR A 126 -52.55 -7.06 -11.07
N ALA A 127 -52.84 -8.29 -10.64
CA ALA A 127 -54.08 -8.67 -9.99
C ALA A 127 -53.90 -9.60 -8.77
N LYS A 128 -54.70 -9.41 -7.72
CA LYS A 128 -54.73 -10.29 -6.52
C LYS A 128 -56.16 -10.70 -6.18
N TYR A 129 -56.32 -11.96 -5.83
CA TYR A 129 -57.56 -12.52 -5.28
C TYR A 129 -57.60 -12.19 -3.80
N VAL A 130 -58.64 -11.48 -3.38
CA VAL A 130 -58.80 -11.03 -2.00
C VAL A 130 -59.99 -11.75 -1.41
N THR A 131 -59.74 -12.60 -0.41
CA THR A 131 -60.80 -13.25 0.37
C THR A 131 -60.88 -12.62 1.74
N VAL A 132 -62.05 -12.08 2.10
CA VAL A 132 -62.30 -11.57 3.46
C VAL A 132 -63.24 -12.51 4.17
N THR A 133 -62.74 -13.17 5.20
CA THR A 133 -63.50 -14.12 6.01
C THR A 133 -63.77 -13.54 7.39
N ILE A 134 -65.05 -13.53 7.75
CA ILE A 134 -65.54 -13.11 9.07
C ILE A 134 -66.03 -14.36 9.81
N ASN A 135 -65.43 -14.65 10.97
CA ASN A 135 -65.83 -15.74 11.84
C ASN A 135 -66.49 -15.18 13.12
N TRP A 136 -67.56 -15.81 13.60
CA TRP A 136 -68.18 -15.49 14.88
C TRP A 136 -68.85 -16.70 15.52
N THR A 137 -69.13 -16.58 16.82
CA THR A 137 -69.86 -17.62 17.56
C THR A 137 -71.35 -17.28 17.57
N GLY A 138 -72.15 -18.12 16.91
CA GLY A 138 -73.61 -18.02 16.90
C GLY A 138 -74.24 -18.58 18.18
N GLN A 139 -75.58 -18.56 18.24
CA GLN A 139 -76.32 -19.15 19.35
C GLN A 139 -76.01 -20.66 19.51
N PHE A 140 -76.00 -21.13 20.76
CA PHE A 140 -75.55 -22.48 21.18
C PHE A 140 -74.07 -22.80 20.91
N ALA A 141 -73.20 -21.79 20.89
CA ALA A 141 -71.77 -21.93 20.63
C ALA A 141 -71.44 -22.53 19.24
N ALA A 142 -72.37 -22.44 18.29
CA ALA A 142 -72.15 -22.89 16.93
C ALA A 142 -71.25 -21.91 16.19
N ALA A 143 -70.10 -22.37 15.68
CA ALA A 143 -69.23 -21.57 14.82
C ALA A 143 -69.96 -21.16 13.55
N ARG A 144 -69.89 -19.87 13.20
CA ARG A 144 -70.47 -19.29 11.98
C ARG A 144 -69.37 -18.54 11.24
N SER A 145 -69.41 -18.62 9.92
CA SER A 145 -68.50 -17.89 9.05
C SER A 145 -69.26 -17.27 7.89
N TYR A 146 -68.75 -16.13 7.42
CA TYR A 146 -69.12 -15.51 6.17
C TYR A 146 -67.85 -15.13 5.43
N SER A 147 -67.76 -15.43 4.14
CA SER A 147 -66.60 -15.10 3.32
C SER A 147 -67.07 -14.45 2.02
N THR A 148 -66.36 -13.43 1.59
CA THR A 148 -66.56 -12.78 0.29
C THR A 148 -65.23 -12.68 -0.43
N GLN A 149 -65.27 -12.76 -1.76
CA GLN A 149 -64.09 -12.70 -2.61
C GLN A 149 -64.25 -11.61 -3.66
N THR A 150 -63.15 -10.92 -3.96
CA THR A 150 -63.05 -10.03 -5.12
C THR A 150 -61.66 -10.16 -5.73
N VAL A 151 -61.53 -9.73 -6.98
CA VAL A 151 -60.21 -9.46 -7.57
C VAL A 151 -59.93 -7.97 -7.46
N VAL A 152 -58.70 -7.63 -7.08
CA VAL A 152 -58.19 -6.27 -7.03
C VAL A 152 -57.07 -6.16 -8.07
N THR A 153 -57.17 -5.20 -8.99
CA THR A 153 -56.25 -5.05 -10.13
C THR A 153 -55.57 -3.68 -10.17
N HIS A 154 -54.41 -3.58 -10.82
CA HIS A 154 -53.62 -2.37 -11.04
C HIS A 154 -53.03 -2.34 -12.48
N TRP A 155 -53.78 -1.81 -13.45
CA TRP A 155 -53.55 -2.05 -14.90
C TRP A 155 -52.51 -1.12 -15.58
N ASP A 156 -51.98 -0.11 -14.89
CA ASP A 156 -51.12 0.93 -15.50
C ASP A 156 -49.61 0.63 -15.48
N THR A 157 -49.18 -0.64 -15.58
CA THR A 157 -47.74 -0.99 -15.56
C THR A 157 -47.34 -2.00 -16.64
N SER A 158 -46.45 -1.60 -17.56
CA SER A 158 -45.70 -2.48 -18.46
C SER A 158 -44.28 -2.68 -17.90
N ALA A 159 -43.83 -3.92 -17.67
CA ALA A 159 -42.50 -4.20 -17.12
C ALA A 159 -41.83 -5.36 -17.87
N TRP A 160 -40.57 -5.18 -18.26
CA TRP A 160 -39.58 -6.23 -18.45
C TRP A 160 -38.85 -6.42 -17.12
N SER A 161 -38.74 -7.65 -16.65
CA SER A 161 -37.85 -8.04 -15.57
C SER A 161 -36.95 -9.14 -16.10
N GLN A 162 -35.65 -8.88 -16.15
CA GLN A 162 -34.67 -9.88 -16.58
C GLN A 162 -34.38 -10.80 -15.39
N THR A 163 -35.16 -11.88 -15.23
CA THR A 163 -35.06 -12.76 -14.05
C THR A 163 -34.14 -13.97 -14.22
N ASN A 164 -33.55 -14.17 -15.40
CA ASN A 164 -32.59 -15.23 -15.63
C ASN A 164 -31.79 -14.98 -16.92
N TRP A 165 -30.50 -14.70 -16.75
CA TRP A 165 -29.53 -14.72 -17.84
C TRP A 165 -29.14 -16.16 -18.14
N ASP A 166 -29.65 -16.77 -19.20
CA ASP A 166 -29.14 -18.04 -19.73
C ASP A 166 -29.36 -18.17 -21.27
N GLY A 167 -28.30 -18.44 -22.02
CA GLY A 167 -28.28 -19.04 -23.36
C GLY A 167 -28.43 -18.22 -24.66
N GLY A 168 -28.43 -16.88 -24.66
CA GLY A 168 -28.56 -16.06 -25.89
C GLY A 168 -27.24 -15.58 -26.52
N SER A 169 -27.18 -15.39 -27.84
CA SER A 169 -26.04 -14.79 -28.53
C SER A 169 -25.85 -13.32 -28.10
N GLY A 170 -24.71 -13.01 -27.47
CA GLY A 170 -24.42 -11.75 -26.75
C GLY A 170 -24.01 -11.97 -25.28
N GLN A 171 -24.14 -13.22 -24.80
CA GLN A 171 -23.93 -13.59 -23.41
C GLN A 171 -22.52 -14.13 -23.08
N SER A 172 -21.54 -13.25 -22.96
CA SER A 172 -20.44 -13.53 -22.01
C SER A 172 -20.85 -13.01 -20.62
N VAL A 173 -20.75 -13.90 -19.64
CA VAL A 173 -21.00 -13.72 -18.20
C VAL A 173 -20.41 -12.39 -17.71
N TRP A 174 -20.98 -11.76 -16.67
CA TRP A 174 -20.36 -10.59 -16.00
C TRP A 174 -18.94 -10.83 -15.48
N ALA A 175 -18.37 -12.03 -15.64
CA ALA A 175 -16.97 -12.36 -15.44
C ALA A 175 -16.06 -12.05 -16.65
N ASP A 176 -16.59 -11.44 -17.73
CA ASP A 176 -15.82 -11.06 -18.91
C ASP A 176 -15.05 -9.75 -18.68
N ALA A 177 -13.73 -9.88 -18.54
CA ALA A 177 -12.82 -8.77 -18.30
C ALA A 177 -12.84 -7.67 -19.37
N SER A 178 -13.35 -7.96 -20.58
CA SER A 178 -13.44 -6.99 -21.68
C SER A 178 -14.61 -5.99 -21.55
N LYS A 179 -15.51 -6.20 -20.58
CA LYS A 179 -16.69 -5.34 -20.32
C LYS A 179 -16.44 -4.26 -19.27
N TYR A 180 -15.29 -4.31 -18.61
CA TYR A 180 -14.80 -3.28 -17.69
C TYR A 180 -13.99 -2.26 -18.47
N ASP A 181 -13.97 -1.01 -17.99
CA ASP A 181 -12.91 -0.10 -18.42
C ASP A 181 -11.54 -0.70 -18.02
N SER A 182 -10.51 -0.52 -18.84
CA SER A 182 -9.16 -0.99 -18.56
C SER A 182 -8.61 -0.51 -17.21
N ASP A 183 -9.14 0.60 -16.69
CA ASP A 183 -8.74 1.15 -15.39
C ASP A 183 -9.59 0.63 -14.21
N SER A 184 -10.66 -0.14 -14.45
CA SER A 184 -11.64 -0.58 -13.44
C SER A 184 -11.40 -2.01 -12.92
N GLY A 185 -10.20 -2.27 -12.39
CA GLY A 185 -9.81 -3.56 -11.79
C GLY A 185 -10.43 -3.86 -10.40
N ASN A 186 -11.28 -2.96 -9.90
CA ASN A 186 -11.87 -2.94 -8.57
C ASN A 186 -13.37 -3.31 -8.58
N LEU A 187 -13.85 -4.07 -9.56
CA LEU A 187 -15.23 -4.59 -9.60
C LEU A 187 -15.26 -6.08 -9.23
N LEU A 188 -16.18 -6.46 -8.32
CA LEU A 188 -16.40 -7.83 -7.87
C LEU A 188 -17.76 -8.35 -8.39
N VAL A 189 -17.73 -9.55 -8.97
CA VAL A 189 -18.88 -10.22 -9.61
C VAL A 189 -19.07 -11.66 -9.11
N SER A 190 -18.57 -11.96 -7.89
CA SER A 190 -18.56 -13.31 -7.31
C SER A 190 -19.96 -13.84 -6.98
N THR A 191 -20.93 -12.95 -6.80
CA THR A 191 -22.34 -13.28 -6.55
C THR A 191 -23.15 -13.11 -7.83
N THR A 192 -23.77 -14.19 -8.30
CA THR A 192 -24.67 -14.14 -9.47
C THR A 192 -25.82 -13.15 -9.22
N GLY A 193 -26.01 -12.19 -10.13
CA GLY A 193 -27.05 -11.17 -9.98
C GLY A 193 -26.64 -9.92 -9.19
N GLN A 194 -25.34 -9.75 -8.86
CA GLN A 194 -24.82 -8.56 -8.17
C GLN A 194 -23.46 -8.14 -8.72
N VAL A 195 -23.19 -6.83 -8.73
CA VAL A 195 -21.88 -6.23 -8.99
C VAL A 195 -21.59 -5.25 -7.86
N GLU A 196 -20.44 -5.37 -7.21
CA GLU A 196 -20.02 -4.48 -6.12
C GLU A 196 -18.58 -4.03 -6.32
N MET A 197 -18.16 -2.96 -5.63
CA MET A 197 -16.76 -2.55 -5.63
C MET A 197 -15.92 -3.47 -4.73
N ALA A 198 -14.80 -3.95 -5.27
CA ALA A 198 -13.88 -4.84 -4.58
C ALA A 198 -13.08 -4.07 -3.51
N PRO A 199 -12.78 -4.72 -2.37
CA PRO A 199 -11.77 -4.23 -1.44
C PRO A 199 -10.43 -4.16 -2.18
N ILE A 200 -9.78 -3.01 -2.13
CA ILE A 200 -8.42 -2.89 -2.64
C ILE A 200 -7.52 -3.58 -1.61
N THR A 201 -7.20 -4.85 -1.87
CA THR A 201 -6.14 -5.55 -1.13
C THR A 201 -4.87 -5.35 -1.91
N GLY A 202 -3.95 -4.56 -1.38
CA GLY A 202 -2.71 -4.24 -2.07
C GLY A 202 -1.74 -3.55 -1.15
N CYS A 203 -0.68 -3.02 -1.74
CA CYS A 203 0.44 -2.53 -0.98
C CYS A 203 0.31 -1.04 -0.65
N GLY A 204 -0.46 -0.74 0.40
CA GLY A 204 -0.63 0.60 0.95
C GLY A 204 -0.06 0.79 2.36
N GLU A 205 -0.48 1.86 3.02
CA GLU A 205 -0.16 2.10 4.43
C GLU A 205 -1.17 1.40 5.33
N ARG A 206 -0.68 0.55 6.23
CA ARG A 206 -1.46 0.01 7.35
C ARG A 206 -1.04 0.73 8.62
N THR A 207 -1.99 1.44 9.22
CA THR A 207 -1.85 2.03 10.55
C THR A 207 -2.67 1.23 11.55
N TRP A 208 -2.07 0.96 12.71
CA TRP A 208 -2.73 0.47 13.91
C TRP A 208 -2.81 1.64 14.89
N ASP A 209 -4.01 2.06 15.23
CA ASP A 209 -4.35 3.19 16.11
C ASP A 209 -4.80 2.75 17.51
N LEU A 210 -4.79 1.43 17.77
CA LEU A 210 -5.14 0.81 19.04
C LEU A 210 -6.58 1.11 19.52
N GLU A 211 -7.46 1.60 18.66
CA GLU A 211 -8.88 1.83 19.00
C GLU A 211 -9.67 0.51 19.02
N THR A 212 -9.30 -0.44 18.17
CA THR A 212 -10.00 -1.72 18.02
C THR A 212 -9.35 -2.82 18.84
N ALA A 213 -9.95 -3.17 19.98
CA ALA A 213 -9.39 -4.12 20.95
C ALA A 213 -9.15 -5.56 20.42
N SER A 214 -9.77 -5.97 19.30
CA SER A 214 -9.48 -7.27 18.67
C SER A 214 -8.18 -7.30 17.87
N GLU A 215 -7.61 -6.13 17.53
CA GLU A 215 -6.42 -6.03 16.68
C GLU A 215 -5.10 -6.26 17.44
N TYR A 216 -5.13 -6.35 18.78
CA TYR A 216 -3.92 -6.49 19.60
C TYR A 216 -4.16 -7.28 20.89
N VAL A 217 -3.07 -7.77 21.48
CA VAL A 217 -3.00 -8.39 22.80
C VAL A 217 -1.88 -7.68 23.56
N TYR A 218 -2.16 -7.29 24.79
CA TYR A 218 -1.21 -6.57 25.65
C TYR A 218 -1.12 -7.22 27.04
N ASP A 219 -0.03 -6.93 27.74
CA ASP A 219 0.11 -7.28 29.15
C ASP A 219 -0.81 -6.39 30.00
N ALA A 220 -2.01 -6.89 30.31
CA ALA A 220 -3.03 -6.14 31.02
C ALA A 220 -2.70 -5.84 32.50
N ASP A 221 -1.67 -6.48 33.05
CA ASP A 221 -1.20 -6.16 34.41
C ASP A 221 -0.33 -4.89 34.42
N ASN A 222 0.26 -4.51 33.27
CA ASN A 222 1.30 -3.49 33.19
C ASN A 222 1.09 -2.45 32.07
N ILE A 223 0.16 -2.68 31.15
CA ILE A 223 -0.23 -1.76 30.08
C ILE A 223 -1.74 -1.53 30.18
N GLU A 224 -2.17 -0.28 30.06
CA GLU A 224 -3.57 0.10 29.86
C GLU A 224 -3.72 0.67 28.45
N VAL A 225 -4.81 0.32 27.77
CA VAL A 225 -5.15 0.90 26.46
C VAL A 225 -6.47 1.65 26.58
N SER A 226 -6.44 2.96 26.34
CA SER A 226 -7.61 3.84 26.45
C SER A 226 -7.54 4.95 25.42
N GLY A 227 -8.62 5.12 24.64
CA GLY A 227 -8.72 6.20 23.65
C GLY A 227 -7.67 6.13 22.53
N GLY A 228 -7.27 4.93 22.11
CA GLY A 228 -6.25 4.73 21.07
C GLY A 228 -4.80 4.82 21.56
N THR A 229 -4.57 5.01 22.86
CA THR A 229 -3.22 5.08 23.42
C THR A 229 -2.98 3.92 24.37
N ALA A 230 -1.91 3.16 24.13
CA ALA A 230 -1.38 2.17 25.07
C ALA A 230 -0.31 2.81 25.96
N SER A 231 -0.54 2.81 27.27
CA SER A 231 0.35 3.43 28.27
C SER A 231 0.77 2.42 29.32
N LEU A 232 1.99 2.57 29.86
CA LEU A 232 2.38 1.83 31.05
C LEU A 232 1.44 2.16 32.22
N VAL A 233 1.00 1.13 32.95
CA VAL A 233 0.19 1.29 34.15
C VAL A 233 1.09 1.72 35.30
N ALA A 234 0.74 2.85 35.90
CA ALA A 234 1.32 3.32 37.14
C ALA A 234 0.97 2.37 38.30
N HIS A 235 1.96 1.68 38.85
CA HIS A 235 1.75 0.82 40.02
C HIS A 235 1.88 1.63 41.31
N GLY A 236 0.78 1.74 42.05
CA GLY A 236 0.74 2.39 43.35
C GLY A 236 1.21 1.46 44.48
N SER A 237 2.53 1.30 44.66
CA SER A 237 3.12 1.07 45.99
C SER A 237 4.65 1.07 45.96
N ALA A 238 5.21 1.85 46.88
CA ALA A 238 6.61 2.04 47.25
C ALA A 238 7.48 2.78 46.19
N PRO A 239 7.83 4.06 46.43
CA PRO A 239 8.88 4.73 45.67
C PRO A 239 10.20 3.95 45.74
N ASP A 240 11.15 4.25 44.83
CA ASP A 240 12.44 3.57 44.75
C ASP A 240 13.17 3.48 46.11
N SER A 241 14.10 2.53 46.24
CA SER A 241 14.75 2.21 47.53
C SER A 241 15.49 3.36 48.21
N ASN A 242 15.82 4.43 47.47
CA ASN A 242 16.50 5.62 47.99
C ASN A 242 15.50 6.66 48.56
N THR A 243 14.20 6.44 48.41
CA THR A 243 13.18 7.25 49.08
C THR A 243 13.05 6.78 50.53
N VAL A 244 13.41 7.65 51.47
CA VAL A 244 13.40 7.34 52.90
C VAL A 244 12.14 7.85 53.61
N ALA A 245 11.43 8.81 53.02
CA ALA A 245 10.09 9.21 53.41
C ALA A 245 9.36 9.88 52.26
N LEU A 246 8.06 9.62 52.14
CA LEU A 246 7.18 10.27 51.20
C LEU A 246 5.82 10.50 51.86
N TRP A 247 5.42 11.76 51.98
CA TRP A 247 4.11 12.15 52.49
C TRP A 247 3.35 12.91 51.41
N HIS A 248 2.30 12.28 50.88
CA HIS A 248 1.42 12.90 49.90
C HIS A 248 0.49 13.95 50.51
N LEU A 249 0.26 13.92 51.83
CA LEU A 249 -0.56 14.93 52.54
C LEU A 249 -2.02 15.00 52.05
N ASN A 250 -2.55 13.87 51.57
CA ASN A 250 -3.90 13.69 51.07
C ASN A 250 -4.95 13.33 52.15
N GLU A 251 -4.57 13.35 53.42
CA GLU A 251 -5.46 12.94 54.50
C GLU A 251 -6.59 13.94 54.74
N SER A 252 -7.77 13.41 55.08
CA SER A 252 -8.94 14.21 55.53
C SER A 252 -9.03 14.33 57.05
N SER A 253 -8.27 13.52 57.79
CA SER A 253 -8.07 13.61 59.24
C SER A 253 -6.95 12.67 59.69
N GLY A 254 -6.44 12.85 60.92
CA GLY A 254 -5.52 11.90 61.55
C GLY A 254 -4.04 12.11 61.18
N ASN A 255 -3.24 11.04 61.29
CA ASN A 255 -1.79 11.07 61.06
C ASN A 255 -1.46 11.11 59.57
N PHE A 256 -0.32 11.70 59.20
CA PHE A 256 0.16 11.74 57.82
C PHE A 256 0.95 10.47 57.49
N ALA A 257 0.41 9.67 56.57
CA ALA A 257 0.95 8.37 56.24
C ALA A 257 2.22 8.50 55.38
N ASP A 258 3.23 7.71 55.72
CA ASP A 258 4.45 7.58 54.90
C ASP A 258 4.29 6.44 53.90
N THR A 259 4.37 6.74 52.61
CA THR A 259 4.25 5.76 51.51
C THR A 259 5.59 5.22 51.02
N SER A 260 6.72 5.64 51.62
CA SER A 260 8.07 5.13 51.27
C SER A 260 8.33 3.68 51.65
N GLY A 261 7.43 3.05 52.42
CA GLY A 261 7.64 1.72 53.01
C GLY A 261 8.53 1.71 54.26
N LYS A 262 8.98 2.87 54.77
CA LYS A 262 9.77 3.00 56.01
C LYS A 262 8.93 3.26 57.26
N ASN A 263 7.61 3.40 57.12
CA ASN A 263 6.65 3.63 58.20
C ASN A 263 6.92 4.89 59.03
N ASN A 264 7.48 5.94 58.42
CA ASN A 264 7.71 7.25 59.03
C ASN A 264 6.42 8.09 59.14
N THR A 265 5.34 7.49 59.63
CA THR A 265 4.04 8.16 59.78
C THR A 265 4.13 9.32 60.78
N LEU A 266 3.72 10.51 60.38
CA LEU A 266 3.84 11.73 61.20
C LEU A 266 2.57 12.00 62.01
N THR A 267 2.74 12.41 63.26
CA THR A 267 1.63 12.81 64.15
C THR A 267 1.47 14.34 64.16
N PRO A 268 0.33 14.89 63.71
CA PRO A 268 0.09 16.33 63.69
C PRO A 268 -0.18 16.92 65.09
N THR A 269 0.19 18.18 65.26
CA THR A 269 0.00 19.03 66.44
C THR A 269 -0.54 20.39 65.99
N GLY A 270 -1.37 21.04 66.82
CA GLY A 270 -1.91 22.38 66.54
C GLY A 270 -3.17 22.42 65.65
N LEU A 271 -3.71 21.27 65.20
CA LEU A 271 -4.84 21.18 64.26
C LEU A 271 -4.53 21.83 62.89
N PRO A 272 -3.69 21.21 62.06
CA PRO A 272 -3.53 21.63 60.67
C PRO A 272 -4.85 21.50 59.88
N THR A 273 -4.96 22.24 58.79
CA THR A 273 -6.15 22.25 57.93
C THR A 273 -6.05 21.10 56.93
N TYR A 274 -6.88 20.08 57.11
CA TYR A 274 -7.04 18.97 56.16
C TYR A 274 -7.84 19.39 54.92
N ASP A 275 -7.77 18.59 53.85
CA ASP A 275 -8.52 18.77 52.60
C ASP A 275 -8.33 20.15 51.93
N SER A 276 -7.13 20.76 52.06
CA SER A 276 -6.78 21.93 51.25
C SER A 276 -6.59 21.49 49.80
N THR A 277 -6.91 22.34 48.81
CA THR A 277 -6.65 22.01 47.40
C THR A 277 -5.14 21.89 47.16
N GLY A 278 -4.68 20.68 46.84
CA GLY A 278 -3.28 20.36 46.56
C GLY A 278 -2.81 20.80 45.18
N GLN A 279 -1.53 20.57 44.91
CA GLN A 279 -1.03 20.50 43.53
C GLN A 279 -1.55 19.21 42.87
N PHE A 280 -1.63 18.13 43.64
CA PHE A 280 -2.21 16.86 43.20
C PHE A 280 -3.23 16.36 44.22
N GLY A 281 -4.53 16.46 43.89
CA GLY A 281 -5.59 16.05 44.80
C GLY A 281 -5.73 17.00 46.00
N SER A 282 -5.57 16.45 47.22
CA SER A 282 -5.69 17.17 48.49
C SER A 282 -4.33 17.37 49.15
N ALA A 283 -4.23 18.40 49.98
CA ALA A 283 -3.00 18.78 50.66
C ALA A 283 -3.28 19.24 52.10
N ILE A 284 -2.21 19.38 52.88
CA ILE A 284 -2.30 19.88 54.27
C ILE A 284 -1.90 21.35 54.35
N GLY A 285 -2.82 22.15 54.90
CA GLY A 285 -2.60 23.55 55.24
C GLY A 285 -2.01 23.70 56.64
N PHE A 286 -0.87 24.39 56.73
CA PHE A 286 -0.29 24.83 57.99
C PHE A 286 -0.54 26.34 58.17
N GLY A 287 -1.09 26.72 59.32
CA GLY A 287 -1.48 28.10 59.57
C GLY A 287 -1.74 28.36 61.06
N GLY A 288 -0.77 28.94 61.74
CA GLY A 288 -0.78 29.13 63.19
C GLY A 288 0.65 29.15 63.72
N THR A 289 0.85 29.39 65.02
CA THR A 289 2.20 29.38 65.62
C THR A 289 2.61 28.00 66.13
N ASP A 290 1.81 26.96 65.95
CA ASP A 290 2.06 25.64 66.52
C ASP A 290 1.55 24.48 65.64
N HIS A 291 1.32 24.73 64.36
CA HIS A 291 0.87 23.72 63.41
C HIS A 291 2.07 23.00 62.80
N TYR A 292 2.29 21.75 63.18
CA TYR A 292 3.35 20.90 62.62
C TYR A 292 2.98 19.42 62.77
N ALA A 293 3.71 18.54 62.12
CA ALA A 293 3.64 17.11 62.39
C ALA A 293 5.02 16.57 62.71
N SER A 294 5.09 15.52 63.53
CA SER A 294 6.37 15.00 64.01
C SER A 294 6.39 13.50 64.19
N ILE A 295 7.62 12.96 64.17
CA ILE A 295 7.94 11.60 64.60
C ILE A 295 9.17 11.66 65.51
N THR A 296 9.13 10.89 66.59
CA THR A 296 10.24 10.88 67.56
C THR A 296 11.47 10.23 66.98
N ASP A 297 12.65 10.66 67.42
CA ASP A 297 13.93 10.10 66.99
C ASP A 297 13.99 8.56 67.07
N ALA A 298 13.48 7.99 68.16
CA ALA A 298 13.49 6.54 68.37
C ALA A 298 12.47 5.74 67.52
N ALA A 299 11.56 6.42 66.81
CA ALA A 299 10.44 5.80 66.10
C ALA A 299 10.54 5.87 64.57
N HIS A 300 11.40 6.74 64.02
CA HIS A 300 11.62 6.82 62.58
C HIS A 300 12.64 5.77 62.11
N THR A 301 12.63 5.48 60.81
CA THR A 301 13.59 4.63 60.14
C THR A 301 14.13 5.36 58.91
N GLY A 302 15.44 5.61 58.86
CA GLY A 302 16.11 6.19 57.69
C GLY A 302 16.15 7.72 57.62
N LEU A 303 15.59 8.45 58.59
CA LEU A 303 15.68 9.93 58.63
C LEU A 303 17.01 10.45 59.22
N ASP A 304 17.90 9.57 59.70
CA ASP A 304 19.27 9.89 60.14
C ASP A 304 20.24 9.94 58.95
N ILE A 305 19.99 10.85 58.01
CA ILE A 305 20.78 10.97 56.80
C ILE A 305 22.14 11.63 57.11
N ILE A 306 23.24 10.92 56.85
CA ILE A 306 24.62 11.38 57.07
C ILE A 306 25.41 11.61 55.77
N GLY A 307 24.89 11.12 54.65
CA GLY A 307 25.51 11.17 53.32
C GLY A 307 24.88 12.21 52.40
N ALA A 308 24.85 11.91 51.10
CA ALA A 308 24.09 12.70 50.13
C ALA A 308 22.60 12.71 50.51
N MET A 309 21.88 13.78 50.15
CA MET A 309 20.44 13.85 50.39
C MET A 309 19.72 14.71 49.38
N THR A 310 18.44 14.42 49.17
CA THR A 310 17.49 15.30 48.50
C THR A 310 16.28 15.48 49.40
N VAL A 311 15.87 16.72 49.58
CA VAL A 311 14.59 17.09 50.20
C VAL A 311 13.82 17.94 49.22
N GLU A 312 12.57 17.57 48.94
CA GLU A 312 11.72 18.30 48.00
C GLU A 312 10.26 18.29 48.43
N ALA A 313 9.53 19.30 47.98
CA ALA A 313 8.11 19.49 48.28
C ALA A 313 7.46 20.37 47.23
N TRP A 314 6.16 20.20 47.05
CA TRP A 314 5.31 21.24 46.51
C TRP A 314 4.89 22.18 47.63
N VAL A 315 5.03 23.49 47.39
CA VAL A 315 4.78 24.52 48.40
C VAL A 315 3.90 25.65 47.85
N LYS A 316 2.94 26.11 48.64
CA LYS A 316 2.13 27.29 48.36
C LYS A 316 2.08 28.20 49.57
N LYS A 317 2.85 29.30 49.55
CA LYS A 317 2.96 30.25 50.66
C LYS A 317 1.75 31.19 50.73
N THR A 318 1.27 31.47 51.94
CA THR A 318 0.19 32.46 52.19
C THR A 318 0.74 33.84 52.54
N ALA A 319 1.79 33.90 53.36
CA ALA A 319 2.47 35.14 53.76
C ALA A 319 3.92 34.87 54.17
N PHE A 320 4.81 35.86 54.08
CA PHE A 320 6.18 35.76 54.57
C PHE A 320 6.32 36.50 55.91
N SER A 321 6.54 35.77 57.01
CA SER A 321 6.58 36.34 58.37
C SER A 321 7.70 35.75 59.24
N GLY A 322 8.85 35.42 58.65
CA GLY A 322 9.96 34.77 59.34
C GLY A 322 10.60 33.68 58.50
N THR A 323 11.22 32.71 59.16
CA THR A 323 11.71 31.48 58.52
C THR A 323 10.70 30.38 58.77
N ASP A 324 10.07 29.92 57.71
CA ASP A 324 9.04 28.90 57.75
C ASP A 324 9.65 27.56 57.33
N LEU A 325 9.57 26.55 58.20
CA LEU A 325 10.20 25.26 57.94
C LEU A 325 9.28 24.40 57.08
N ILE A 326 9.84 23.73 56.08
CA ILE A 326 9.17 22.66 55.34
C ILE A 326 9.42 21.35 56.09
N VAL A 327 10.69 21.03 56.35
CA VAL A 327 11.11 19.91 57.22
C VAL A 327 12.29 20.30 58.11
N SER A 328 12.41 19.64 59.27
CA SER A 328 13.47 19.94 60.23
C SER A 328 13.83 18.72 61.09
N LYS A 329 15.14 18.48 61.24
CA LYS A 329 15.73 17.64 62.29
C LYS A 329 16.76 18.48 63.06
N TRP A 330 16.27 19.48 63.78
CA TRP A 330 17.08 20.58 64.30
C TRP A 330 16.85 20.86 65.79
N GLY A 331 17.87 20.55 66.61
CA GLY A 331 17.87 20.81 68.05
C GLY A 331 18.51 22.16 68.45
N SER A 332 18.56 22.42 69.76
CA SER A 332 19.04 23.69 70.33
C SER A 332 20.56 23.83 70.45
N THR A 333 21.32 22.75 70.23
CA THR A 333 22.79 22.73 70.28
C THR A 333 23.35 22.24 68.95
N GLY A 334 24.59 22.63 68.61
CA GLY A 334 25.22 22.19 67.35
C GLY A 334 25.25 20.67 67.17
N ALA A 335 25.48 19.92 68.25
CA ALA A 335 25.47 18.45 68.25
C ALA A 335 24.08 17.83 68.05
N ALA A 336 23.01 18.60 68.28
CA ALA A 336 21.62 18.18 68.05
C ALA A 336 21.07 18.72 66.73
N GLN A 337 21.88 19.35 65.87
CA GLN A 337 21.44 19.89 64.58
C GLN A 337 21.94 18.99 63.46
N SER A 338 21.04 18.65 62.52
CA SER A 338 21.34 17.84 61.34
C SER A 338 21.00 18.65 60.10
N TYR A 339 19.79 18.50 59.56
CA TYR A 339 19.32 19.24 58.38
C TYR A 339 18.01 20.00 58.65
N GLN A 340 17.78 21.07 57.90
CA GLN A 340 16.54 21.83 57.90
C GLN A 340 16.31 22.49 56.54
N PHE A 341 15.10 22.34 55.99
CA PHE A 341 14.70 22.92 54.72
C PHE A 341 13.57 23.92 54.96
N SER A 342 13.69 25.13 54.43
CA SER A 342 12.84 26.25 54.83
C SER A 342 12.68 27.32 53.75
N ILE A 343 11.68 28.19 53.93
CA ILE A 343 11.48 29.40 53.14
C ILE A 343 11.64 30.62 54.05
N GLY A 344 12.57 31.50 53.70
CA GLY A 344 12.85 32.73 54.44
C GLY A 344 11.82 33.83 54.19
N ASN A 345 11.95 34.92 54.96
CA ASN A 345 11.03 36.06 54.95
C ASN A 345 11.02 36.87 53.64
N THR A 346 11.98 36.62 52.74
CA THR A 346 12.06 37.23 51.41
C THR A 346 11.60 36.29 50.30
N GLY A 347 11.06 35.10 50.62
CA GLY A 347 10.72 34.08 49.62
C GLY A 347 11.93 33.31 49.08
N ALA A 348 13.09 33.41 49.74
CA ALA A 348 14.26 32.59 49.42
C ALA A 348 14.10 31.18 50.01
N VAL A 349 14.40 30.15 49.22
CA VAL A 349 14.43 28.75 49.64
C VAL A 349 15.82 28.43 50.20
N VAL A 350 15.87 27.78 51.36
CA VAL A 350 17.10 27.56 52.12
C VAL A 350 17.20 26.11 52.62
N LEU A 351 18.30 25.45 52.31
CA LEU A 351 18.72 24.18 52.92
C LEU A 351 19.92 24.43 53.84
N GLN A 352 19.76 24.10 55.12
CA GLN A 352 20.81 24.18 56.12
C GLN A 352 21.24 22.78 56.56
N LEU A 353 22.55 22.55 56.60
CA LEU A 353 23.16 21.29 57.03
C LEU A 353 24.18 21.56 58.14
N ARG A 354 24.26 20.67 59.13
CA ARG A 354 25.18 20.78 60.26
C ARG A 354 25.86 19.44 60.54
N ASN A 355 27.16 19.47 60.83
CA ASN A 355 27.96 18.28 61.18
C ASN A 355 28.32 18.21 62.69
N GLY A 356 27.63 18.97 63.55
CA GLY A 356 28.00 19.13 64.96
C GLY A 356 28.88 20.35 65.25
N ALA A 357 29.74 20.75 64.29
CA ALA A 357 30.62 21.92 64.40
C ALA A 357 30.31 22.98 63.34
N SER A 358 30.37 22.60 62.06
CA SER A 358 30.24 23.46 60.88
C SER A 358 28.79 23.54 60.39
N LEU A 359 28.37 24.73 59.96
CA LEU A 359 27.07 25.01 59.35
C LEU A 359 27.24 25.28 57.84
N GLY A 360 26.56 24.51 57.00
CA GLY A 360 26.42 24.74 55.57
C GLY A 360 25.06 25.35 55.27
N ILE A 361 25.02 26.33 54.36
CA ILE A 361 23.78 27.02 53.97
C ILE A 361 23.75 27.15 52.45
N GLY A 362 22.83 26.45 51.81
CA GLY A 362 22.43 26.70 50.42
C GLY A 362 21.20 27.59 50.39
N THR A 363 21.23 28.66 49.60
CA THR A 363 20.15 29.65 49.55
C THR A 363 19.87 30.06 48.10
N SER A 364 18.60 30.14 47.70
CA SER A 364 18.19 30.78 46.45
C SER A 364 18.20 32.31 46.57
N PRO A 365 18.12 33.06 45.46
CA PRO A 365 17.83 34.49 45.48
C PRO A 365 16.52 34.82 46.21
N ALA A 366 16.41 36.05 46.72
CA ALA A 366 15.16 36.59 47.24
C ALA A 366 14.08 36.63 46.16
N GLY A 367 12.84 36.33 46.52
CA GLY A 367 11.70 36.28 45.59
C GLY A 367 11.64 35.04 44.71
N ALA A 368 12.44 34.00 44.99
CA ALA A 368 12.38 32.74 44.24
C ALA A 368 11.00 32.05 44.34
N VAL A 369 10.32 32.20 45.47
CA VAL A 369 8.93 31.79 45.69
C VAL A 369 8.08 33.03 46.01
N THR A 370 6.86 33.08 45.47
CA THR A 370 5.87 34.12 45.76
C THR A 370 4.62 33.56 46.43
N THR A 371 3.78 34.42 47.03
CA THR A 371 2.55 33.99 47.71
C THR A 371 1.45 33.62 46.72
N GLY A 372 0.66 32.58 47.05
CA GLY A 372 -0.55 32.21 46.30
C GLY A 372 -0.32 31.34 45.06
N THR A 373 0.93 30.98 44.76
CA THR A 373 1.33 30.15 43.62
C THR A 373 2.01 28.88 44.12
N TRP A 374 1.75 27.73 43.47
CA TRP A 374 2.47 26.48 43.73
C TRP A 374 3.86 26.55 43.11
N TYR A 375 4.86 26.16 43.88
CA TYR A 375 6.22 25.95 43.40
C TYR A 375 6.69 24.57 43.83
N HIS A 376 7.39 23.87 42.95
CA HIS A 376 8.24 22.76 43.36
C HIS A 376 9.56 23.33 43.86
N VAL A 377 9.99 22.90 45.04
CA VAL A 377 11.25 23.33 45.65
C VAL A 377 12.05 22.11 46.08
N ALA A 378 13.35 22.11 45.77
CA ALA A 378 14.25 21.04 46.20
C ALA A 378 15.58 21.58 46.73
N GLY A 379 16.07 20.98 47.80
CA GLY A 379 17.43 21.13 48.30
C GLY A 379 18.18 19.81 48.13
N VAL A 380 19.32 19.87 47.44
CA VAL A 380 20.15 18.69 47.14
C VAL A 380 21.51 18.86 47.77
N TYR A 381 22.03 17.77 48.34
CA TYR A 381 23.39 17.68 48.85
C TYR A 381 24.08 16.45 48.23
N ASP A 382 25.15 16.66 47.49
CA ASP A 382 25.91 15.59 46.82
C ASP A 382 27.08 15.03 47.65
N GLY A 383 27.23 15.47 48.90
CA GLY A 383 28.38 15.16 49.76
C GLY A 383 29.48 16.24 49.73
N SER A 384 29.41 17.19 48.78
CA SER A 384 30.38 18.26 48.60
C SER A 384 29.77 19.65 48.39
N THR A 385 28.53 19.71 47.91
CA THR A 385 27.85 20.93 47.47
C THR A 385 26.37 20.87 47.85
N ILE A 386 25.85 21.99 48.36
CA ILE A 386 24.40 22.20 48.59
C ILE A 386 23.84 22.98 47.41
N GLN A 387 22.87 22.41 46.71
CA GLN A 387 22.19 23.00 45.55
C GLN A 387 20.71 23.26 45.88
N ILE A 388 20.16 24.34 45.35
CA ILE A 388 18.75 24.71 45.52
C ILE A 388 18.10 24.81 44.14
N TYR A 389 16.95 24.15 44.00
CA TYR A 389 16.14 24.14 42.79
C TYR A 389 14.75 24.70 43.07
N VAL A 390 14.23 25.47 42.12
CA VAL A 390 12.84 25.95 42.11
C VAL A 390 12.25 25.69 40.73
N ASN A 391 11.13 24.97 40.67
CA ASN A 391 10.50 24.48 39.44
C ASN A 391 11.51 23.80 38.49
N GLY A 392 12.36 22.94 39.05
CA GLY A 392 13.36 22.18 38.29
C GLY A 392 14.60 22.97 37.84
N GLN A 393 14.66 24.28 38.07
CA GLN A 393 15.81 25.12 37.73
C GLN A 393 16.74 25.32 38.92
N MET A 394 18.05 25.10 38.74
CA MET A 394 19.06 25.36 39.77
C MET A 394 19.24 26.86 39.97
N VAL A 395 18.86 27.36 41.15
CA VAL A 395 18.89 28.79 41.49
C VAL A 395 19.91 29.13 42.58
N GLY A 396 20.50 28.14 43.25
CA GLY A 396 21.55 28.36 44.25
C GLY A 396 22.52 27.18 44.33
N SER A 397 23.79 27.47 44.63
CA SER A 397 24.84 26.45 44.81
C SER A 397 25.92 26.96 45.79
N THR A 398 26.18 26.19 46.84
CA THR A 398 27.15 26.50 47.89
C THR A 398 28.04 25.29 48.19
N ALA A 399 29.36 25.45 48.14
CA ALA A 399 30.30 24.40 48.52
C ALA A 399 30.21 24.09 50.03
N TYR A 400 30.08 22.82 50.39
CA TYR A 400 30.03 22.31 51.76
C TYR A 400 30.45 20.84 51.84
N SER A 401 31.68 20.55 52.24
CA SER A 401 32.22 19.17 52.32
C SER A 401 32.28 18.60 53.74
N ALA A 402 31.60 19.24 54.70
CA ALA A 402 31.75 18.91 56.12
C ALA A 402 30.84 17.76 56.58
N GLY A 403 29.91 17.30 55.72
CA GLY A 403 28.97 16.21 56.00
C GLY A 403 27.78 16.63 56.88
N ILE A 404 26.91 15.67 57.19
CA ILE A 404 25.70 15.87 58.01
C ILE A 404 25.83 15.06 59.29
N ASN A 405 25.42 15.64 60.42
CA ASN A 405 25.44 14.98 61.72
C ASN A 405 24.23 14.05 61.88
N ASN A 406 24.44 12.91 62.54
CA ASN A 406 23.32 12.16 63.11
C ASN A 406 22.86 12.85 64.41
N SER A 407 21.61 13.32 64.43
CA SER A 407 21.05 14.09 65.54
C SER A 407 19.99 13.28 66.28
N THR A 408 19.97 13.39 67.61
CA THR A 408 18.90 12.80 68.44
C THR A 408 17.61 13.63 68.49
N SER A 409 17.49 14.66 67.63
CA SER A 409 16.29 15.49 67.56
C SER A 409 15.17 14.77 66.81
N ASN A 410 13.93 15.02 67.22
CA ASN A 410 12.75 14.58 66.48
C ASN A 410 12.74 15.19 65.08
N PHE A 411 12.13 14.47 64.15
CA PHE A 411 11.83 15.01 62.83
C PHE A 411 10.50 15.78 62.89
N LEU A 412 10.47 16.94 62.25
CA LEU A 412 9.28 17.75 62.07
C LEU A 412 9.03 18.02 60.59
N LEU A 413 7.77 17.87 60.19
CA LEU A 413 7.18 18.46 58.99
C LEU A 413 6.45 19.71 59.43
N SER A 414 6.80 20.86 58.85
CA SER A 414 6.57 22.18 59.44
C SER A 414 7.29 22.40 60.78
N GLY A 415 7.59 23.66 61.11
CA GLY A 415 8.27 24.02 62.36
C GLY A 415 7.32 24.22 63.54
N ALA A 416 7.86 24.20 64.76
CA ALA A 416 7.12 24.57 65.97
C ALA A 416 7.29 26.07 66.30
N SER A 417 6.37 26.64 67.09
CA SER A 417 6.41 28.06 67.49
C SER A 417 6.45 29.00 66.27
N THR A 418 7.27 30.04 66.31
CA THR A 418 7.38 31.05 65.25
C THR A 418 8.00 30.56 63.94
N ALA A 419 8.33 29.28 63.82
CA ALA A 419 8.93 28.68 62.61
C ALA A 419 7.95 27.75 61.85
N SER A 420 6.69 27.68 62.29
CA SER A 420 5.62 26.93 61.60
C SER A 420 5.43 27.43 60.18
N PHE A 421 5.19 26.50 59.25
CA PHE A 421 4.95 26.84 57.86
C PHE A 421 3.63 27.60 57.73
N ASN A 422 3.66 28.76 57.10
CA ASN A 422 2.46 29.55 56.81
C ASN A 422 2.07 29.40 55.33
N GLY A 423 1.29 28.36 55.04
CA GLY A 423 0.91 27.95 53.69
C GLY A 423 0.45 26.51 53.59
N THR A 424 0.32 26.00 52.37
CA THR A 424 -0.05 24.61 52.07
C THR A 424 1.17 23.84 51.56
N LEU A 425 1.34 22.60 52.03
CA LEU A 425 2.37 21.66 51.60
C LEU A 425 1.71 20.46 50.94
N ASP A 426 2.33 19.95 49.89
CA ASP A 426 1.91 18.76 49.14
C ASP A 426 3.15 17.97 48.69
N GLU A 427 3.02 16.65 48.52
CA GLU A 427 4.05 15.77 47.96
C GLU A 427 5.47 16.00 48.55
N VAL A 428 5.65 15.76 49.85
CA VAL A 428 6.94 15.98 50.54
C VAL A 428 7.78 14.70 50.51
N ARG A 429 8.94 14.75 49.84
CA ARG A 429 9.86 13.61 49.68
C ARG A 429 11.23 13.88 50.27
N LEU A 430 11.75 12.90 51.01
CA LEU A 430 13.16 12.82 51.43
C LEU A 430 13.83 11.60 50.81
N SER A 431 15.07 11.78 50.38
CA SER A 431 15.89 10.70 49.80
C SER A 431 17.33 10.78 50.28
N ASP A 432 17.97 9.61 50.41
CA ASP A 432 19.36 9.46 50.88
C ASP A 432 20.39 9.48 49.73
N VAL A 433 19.98 10.01 48.58
CA VAL A 433 20.79 10.25 47.38
C VAL A 433 20.60 11.68 46.87
N ALA A 434 21.56 12.17 46.10
CA ALA A 434 21.39 13.38 45.31
C ALA A 434 20.63 13.03 44.01
N ARG A 435 19.33 13.34 43.95
CA ARG A 435 18.46 13.00 42.81
C ARG A 435 18.73 13.85 41.57
N TYR A 436 19.20 15.08 41.78
CA TYR A 436 19.39 16.05 40.70
C TYR A 436 20.81 16.62 40.75
N THR A 437 21.49 16.63 39.61
CA THR A 437 22.84 17.22 39.46
C THR A 437 22.87 18.37 38.45
N SER A 438 21.76 18.57 37.72
CA SER A 438 21.51 19.65 36.76
C SER A 438 20.03 20.06 36.81
N ASN A 439 19.62 21.03 35.97
CA ASN A 439 18.20 21.34 35.79
C ASN A 439 17.43 20.11 35.32
N PHE A 440 16.16 20.01 35.69
CA PHE A 440 15.25 18.91 35.35
C PHE A 440 13.83 19.43 35.09
N THR A 441 13.01 18.62 34.43
CA THR A 441 11.56 18.87 34.32
C THR A 441 10.92 18.31 35.58
N VAL A 442 10.16 19.14 36.29
CA VAL A 442 9.44 18.68 37.48
C VAL A 442 8.32 17.73 37.04
N PRO A 443 8.15 16.56 37.68
CA PRO A 443 6.99 15.69 37.43
C PRO A 443 5.67 16.45 37.55
N ASP A 444 4.76 16.22 36.61
CA ASP A 444 3.37 16.70 36.62
C ASP A 444 2.40 15.66 37.19
N TYR A 445 2.93 14.71 37.96
CA TYR A 445 2.23 13.66 38.69
C TYR A 445 2.78 13.53 40.13
N PRO A 446 2.03 12.90 41.06
CA PRO A 446 2.48 12.63 42.44
C PRO A 446 3.78 11.84 42.50
N PHE A 447 4.63 12.07 43.51
CA PHE A 447 5.86 11.30 43.67
C PHE A 447 5.57 9.84 44.03
N GLY A 448 6.45 8.90 43.64
CA GLY A 448 6.34 7.49 44.07
C GLY A 448 5.36 6.64 43.26
N ILE A 449 5.08 7.05 42.03
CA ILE A 449 4.54 6.20 40.98
C ILE A 449 5.71 5.44 40.33
N TYR A 450 5.65 4.11 40.28
CA TYR A 450 6.63 3.26 39.57
C TYR A 450 5.95 2.48 38.44
N TYR A 451 6.69 2.22 37.37
CA TYR A 451 6.27 1.39 36.25
C TYR A 451 7.06 0.07 36.20
N ASP A 452 6.39 -1.05 35.93
CA ASP A 452 7.01 -2.37 35.99
C ASP A 452 8.20 -2.53 35.01
N SER A 453 9.36 -2.90 35.56
CA SER A 453 10.60 -3.21 34.83
C SER A 453 10.57 -4.57 34.09
N SER A 454 9.46 -5.30 34.13
CA SER A 454 9.28 -6.63 33.52
C SER A 454 9.29 -6.63 31.98
N HIS A 455 9.41 -5.46 31.35
CA HIS A 455 9.37 -5.25 29.91
C HIS A 455 8.04 -5.71 29.28
N PRO A 456 6.91 -5.13 29.70
CA PRO A 456 5.59 -5.55 29.23
C PRO A 456 5.45 -5.30 27.73
N THR A 457 4.63 -6.13 27.08
CA THR A 457 4.53 -6.15 25.61
C THR A 457 3.12 -5.91 25.13
N LEU A 458 3.00 -5.21 24.00
CA LEU A 458 1.80 -5.13 23.18
C LEU A 458 2.11 -5.75 21.81
N THR A 459 1.33 -6.73 21.39
CA THR A 459 1.52 -7.47 20.13
C THR A 459 0.26 -7.36 19.29
N ILE A 460 0.39 -7.10 18.00
CA ILE A 460 -0.79 -7.14 17.10
C ILE A 460 -1.26 -8.57 16.86
N SER A 461 -2.58 -8.73 16.84
CA SER A 461 -3.28 -9.98 16.54
C SER A 461 -3.69 -10.06 15.07
N GLU A 462 -3.93 -8.91 14.43
CA GLU A 462 -4.23 -8.82 13.01
C GLU A 462 -2.98 -8.33 12.25
N PRO A 463 -2.29 -9.23 11.51
CA PRO A 463 -1.11 -8.85 10.74
C PRO A 463 -1.48 -8.02 9.52
N TYR A 464 -0.47 -7.34 8.96
CA TYR A 464 -0.60 -6.77 7.62
C TYR A 464 -0.21 -7.82 6.56
N THR A 465 -1.17 -8.19 5.70
CA THR A 465 -1.00 -9.21 4.64
C THR A 465 -1.29 -8.67 3.23
N PRO A 466 -0.50 -7.70 2.74
CA PRO A 466 -0.69 -7.14 1.41
C PRO A 466 -0.32 -8.15 0.31
N THR A 467 -1.04 -8.11 -0.81
CA THR A 467 -0.76 -8.98 -1.95
C THR A 467 0.39 -8.44 -2.80
N ASN A 468 1.19 -9.34 -3.38
CA ASN A 468 2.21 -9.04 -4.39
C ASN A 468 3.30 -8.02 -3.99
N ILE A 469 3.56 -7.87 -2.69
CA ILE A 469 4.66 -7.02 -2.24
C ILE A 469 6.02 -7.59 -2.63
N ALA A 470 6.93 -6.69 -3.02
CA ALA A 470 8.32 -7.00 -3.22
C ALA A 470 9.13 -6.73 -1.95
N TYR A 471 8.80 -5.64 -1.22
CA TYR A 471 9.53 -5.20 -0.02
C TYR A 471 8.60 -4.53 0.99
N TRP A 472 8.94 -4.62 2.27
CA TRP A 472 8.46 -3.67 3.27
C TRP A 472 9.24 -2.37 3.14
N ALA A 473 8.56 -1.22 3.21
CA ALA A 473 9.13 0.06 2.80
C ALA A 473 9.39 0.99 3.97
N ARG A 474 8.42 1.13 4.89
CA ARG A 474 8.53 2.02 6.05
C ARG A 474 7.92 1.39 7.28
N PHE A 475 8.46 1.79 8.44
CA PHE A 475 7.94 1.50 9.77
C PHE A 475 8.07 2.76 10.62
N THR A 476 6.96 3.30 11.09
CA THR A 476 6.95 4.50 11.93
C THR A 476 6.04 4.31 13.12
N ASP A 477 6.33 5.02 14.20
CA ASP A 477 5.51 5.06 15.40
C ASP A 477 5.24 6.49 15.86
N SER A 478 4.17 6.64 16.64
CA SER A 478 3.91 7.82 17.47
C SER A 478 3.95 7.39 18.93
N THR A 479 4.96 7.87 19.66
CA THR A 479 5.18 7.50 21.06
C THR A 479 5.44 8.74 21.91
N THR A 480 4.99 8.72 23.15
CA THR A 480 5.41 9.69 24.18
C THR A 480 6.24 8.97 25.23
N VAL A 481 7.54 9.29 25.31
CA VAL A 481 8.48 8.70 26.28
C VAL A 481 9.26 9.82 27.00
N SER A 482 9.52 9.66 28.30
CA SER A 482 10.34 10.59 29.09
C SER A 482 11.50 9.90 29.81
N GLY A 483 12.54 10.68 30.12
CA GLY A 483 13.65 10.24 30.96
C GLY A 483 14.31 8.95 30.49
N SER A 484 14.15 7.90 31.29
CA SER A 484 14.72 6.55 31.09
C SER A 484 13.82 5.59 30.31
N SER A 485 12.56 5.97 30.04
CA SER A 485 11.61 5.09 29.36
C SER A 485 11.89 4.92 27.87
N SER A 486 11.50 3.77 27.32
CA SER A 486 11.64 3.47 25.89
C SER A 486 10.59 2.48 25.39
N ILE A 487 10.29 2.56 24.09
CA ILE A 487 9.46 1.58 23.38
C ILE A 487 10.30 1.03 22.23
N MET A 488 10.45 -0.29 22.21
CA MET A 488 11.28 -1.02 21.25
C MET A 488 10.45 -2.10 20.56
N TYR A 489 10.88 -2.54 19.38
CA TYR A 489 10.08 -3.39 18.51
C TYR A 489 10.79 -4.71 18.18
N GLN A 490 9.98 -5.75 18.09
CA GLN A 490 10.28 -6.99 17.38
C GLN A 490 9.31 -7.14 16.21
N ILE A 491 9.78 -7.73 15.11
CA ILE A 491 8.99 -7.99 13.90
C ILE A 491 8.93 -9.50 13.66
N SER A 492 7.82 -10.01 13.13
CA SER A 492 7.64 -11.43 12.84
C SER A 492 6.81 -11.61 11.56
N ASP A 493 7.06 -12.71 10.85
CA ASP A 493 6.31 -13.15 9.66
C ASP A 493 5.23 -14.19 10.00
N ASP A 494 5.35 -14.87 11.15
CA ASP A 494 4.55 -16.03 11.55
C ASP A 494 3.87 -15.90 12.93
N ALA A 495 4.04 -14.75 13.59
CA ALA A 495 3.66 -14.44 14.99
C ALA A 495 4.35 -15.29 16.09
N THR A 496 5.21 -16.25 15.74
CA THR A 496 5.86 -17.16 16.68
C THR A 496 7.36 -16.92 16.79
N THR A 497 8.01 -16.62 15.67
CA THR A 497 9.43 -16.34 15.53
C THR A 497 9.63 -14.83 15.46
N TRP A 498 10.02 -14.24 16.58
CA TRP A 498 10.28 -12.80 16.69
C TRP A 498 11.71 -12.47 16.28
N LYS A 499 11.89 -11.40 15.51
CA LYS A 499 13.19 -10.96 15.00
C LYS A 499 13.45 -9.50 15.37
N TYR A 500 14.73 -9.17 15.53
CA TYR A 500 15.21 -7.81 15.76
C TYR A 500 16.46 -7.55 14.89
N TRP A 501 16.73 -6.29 14.61
CA TRP A 501 17.94 -5.89 13.92
C TRP A 501 19.10 -5.82 14.91
N ASN A 502 20.13 -6.66 14.69
CA ASN A 502 21.32 -6.70 15.56
C ASN A 502 22.45 -5.74 15.11
N GLY A 503 22.19 -4.89 14.11
CA GLY A 503 23.19 -4.03 13.46
C GLY A 503 23.67 -4.52 12.10
N SER A 504 23.39 -5.78 11.73
CA SER A 504 23.83 -6.37 10.45
C SER A 504 22.76 -7.23 9.76
N THR A 505 21.92 -7.92 10.52
CA THR A 505 20.93 -8.87 10.02
C THR A 505 19.72 -8.92 10.94
N TRP A 506 18.59 -9.40 10.41
CA TRP A 506 17.41 -9.75 11.20
C TRP A 506 17.67 -11.07 11.95
N ALA A 507 18.00 -10.95 13.24
CA ALA A 507 18.29 -12.09 14.10
C ALA A 507 17.06 -12.50 14.91
N THR A 508 16.89 -13.80 15.14
CA THR A 508 15.84 -14.32 16.03
C THR A 508 16.07 -13.82 17.46
N ALA A 509 15.03 -13.23 18.04
CA ALA A 509 15.02 -12.80 19.43
C ALA A 509 14.92 -14.01 20.37
N SER A 510 15.79 -14.04 21.39
CA SER A 510 15.75 -15.06 22.44
C SER A 510 14.85 -14.67 23.63
N GLY A 511 14.39 -13.41 23.65
CA GLY A 511 13.50 -12.82 24.65
C GLY A 511 13.20 -11.36 24.33
N VAL A 512 12.42 -10.68 25.17
CA VAL A 512 11.95 -9.30 24.97
C VAL A 512 13.06 -8.24 25.02
N SER A 513 14.22 -8.55 25.62
CA SER A 513 15.38 -7.65 25.61
C SER A 513 16.08 -7.55 24.25
N ASN A 514 15.79 -8.47 23.32
CA ASN A 514 16.29 -8.44 21.96
C ASN A 514 15.32 -7.66 21.06
N ALA A 515 15.43 -6.34 21.03
CA ALA A 515 14.52 -5.48 20.30
C ALA A 515 15.27 -4.34 19.60
N SER A 516 14.59 -3.66 18.66
CA SER A 516 15.14 -2.56 17.87
C SER A 516 14.28 -1.30 18.01
N THR A 517 14.89 -0.12 17.97
CA THR A 517 14.10 1.13 17.90
C THR A 517 13.28 1.17 16.61
N ALA A 518 12.16 1.91 16.59
CA ALA A 518 11.37 2.09 15.37
C ALA A 518 12.22 2.61 14.20
N SER A 519 13.13 3.56 14.46
CA SER A 519 14.08 4.07 13.47
C SER A 519 15.00 2.97 12.90
N SER A 520 15.51 2.07 13.77
CA SER A 520 16.32 0.94 13.32
C SER A 520 15.50 -0.07 12.52
N VAL A 521 14.22 -0.30 12.86
CA VAL A 521 13.33 -1.13 12.06
C VAL A 521 13.11 -0.47 10.70
N ASN A 522 12.70 0.80 10.66
CA ASN A 522 12.41 1.56 9.45
C ASN A 522 13.53 1.50 8.40
N VAL A 523 14.77 1.70 8.83
CA VAL A 523 15.94 1.70 7.92
C VAL A 523 16.21 0.33 7.31
N ASN A 524 15.86 -0.76 8.01
CA ASN A 524 16.28 -2.12 7.66
C ASN A 524 15.11 -3.05 7.29
N ILE A 525 13.87 -2.58 7.36
CA ILE A 525 12.67 -3.39 7.11
C ILE A 525 12.60 -3.86 5.65
N ASN A 526 13.21 -3.14 4.72
CA ASN A 526 13.37 -3.56 3.32
C ASN A 526 14.17 -4.86 3.14
N ASN A 527 15.00 -5.23 4.11
CA ASN A 527 15.77 -6.47 4.13
C ASN A 527 15.08 -7.58 4.93
N PHE A 528 13.89 -7.32 5.49
CA PHE A 528 13.09 -8.34 6.15
C PHE A 528 12.49 -9.26 5.10
N THR A 529 12.69 -10.58 5.27
CA THR A 529 12.32 -11.59 4.28
C THR A 529 10.81 -11.63 4.10
N THR A 530 10.34 -11.49 2.86
CA THR A 530 8.92 -11.40 2.50
C THR A 530 8.27 -12.75 2.22
N THR A 531 8.87 -13.86 2.66
CA THR A 531 8.51 -15.23 2.25
C THR A 531 7.06 -15.60 2.59
N GLU A 532 6.48 -15.02 3.64
CA GLU A 532 5.07 -15.22 4.03
C GLU A 532 4.16 -14.01 3.74
N LYS A 533 4.70 -12.93 3.14
CA LYS A 533 4.00 -11.67 2.79
C LYS A 533 3.07 -11.14 3.90
N THR A 534 3.49 -11.39 5.15
CA THR A 534 2.74 -11.12 6.38
C THR A 534 3.68 -10.41 7.34
N LEU A 535 3.20 -9.37 8.03
CA LEU A 535 3.99 -8.68 9.05
C LEU A 535 3.20 -8.51 10.35
N TYR A 536 3.80 -9.05 11.40
CA TYR A 536 3.47 -8.81 12.79
C TYR A 536 4.52 -7.91 13.43
N TRP A 537 4.09 -7.07 14.37
CA TRP A 537 4.99 -6.34 15.24
C TRP A 537 4.59 -6.52 16.70
N ARG A 538 5.59 -6.36 17.57
CA ARG A 538 5.43 -6.35 19.01
C ARG A 538 6.19 -5.17 19.58
N ALA A 539 5.50 -4.29 20.27
CA ALA A 539 6.07 -3.23 21.08
C ALA A 539 6.44 -3.78 22.46
N ILE A 540 7.61 -3.39 22.96
CA ILE A 540 8.18 -3.75 24.25
C ILE A 540 8.45 -2.45 24.97
N PHE A 541 7.73 -2.22 26.05
CA PHE A 541 7.85 -1.02 26.87
C PHE A 541 8.93 -1.26 27.93
N SER A 542 9.67 -0.23 28.28
CA SER A 542 10.65 -0.25 29.35
C SER A 542 10.65 1.10 30.06
N SER A 543 10.77 1.08 31.38
CA SER A 543 10.90 2.27 32.23
C SER A 543 11.72 1.93 33.47
N GLU A 544 12.54 2.88 33.94
CA GLU A 544 13.27 2.80 35.20
C GLU A 544 12.72 3.88 36.15
N GLY A 545 11.97 3.46 37.17
CA GLY A 545 11.39 4.37 38.16
C GLY A 545 10.08 5.00 37.68
N ASP A 546 10.01 6.33 37.69
CA ASP A 546 8.76 7.10 37.61
C ASP A 546 8.47 7.63 36.18
N ASP A 547 9.17 7.16 35.13
CA ASP A 547 9.06 7.70 33.76
C ASP A 547 7.95 7.02 32.93
N PRO A 548 6.91 7.74 32.46
CA PRO A 548 5.87 7.17 31.61
C PRO A 548 6.34 6.85 30.18
N ALA A 549 5.72 5.83 29.58
CA ALA A 549 5.80 5.55 28.16
C ALA A 549 4.41 5.25 27.59
N SER A 550 4.09 5.85 26.45
CA SER A 550 2.87 5.58 25.70
C SER A 550 3.13 5.41 24.20
N LEU A 551 2.31 4.57 23.57
CA LEU A 551 2.25 4.32 22.14
C LEU A 551 0.85 4.67 21.64
N ASP A 552 0.78 5.55 20.64
CA ASP A 552 -0.48 5.91 19.98
C ASP A 552 -0.68 5.08 18.71
N THR A 553 0.29 5.16 17.79
CA THR A 553 0.14 4.53 16.46
C THR A 553 1.41 3.83 16.02
N VAL A 554 1.26 2.74 15.26
CA VAL A 554 2.32 2.16 14.42
C VAL A 554 1.82 2.13 12.99
N SER A 555 2.65 2.54 12.03
CA SER A 555 2.32 2.51 10.60
C SER A 555 3.39 1.79 9.81
N VAL A 556 2.95 0.92 8.89
CA VAL A 556 3.82 0.16 8.00
C VAL A 556 3.36 0.35 6.56
N THR A 557 4.31 0.63 5.67
CA THR A 557 4.08 0.63 4.23
C THR A 557 4.92 -0.45 3.56
N CYS A 558 4.56 -0.76 2.32
CA CYS A 558 5.30 -1.71 1.49
C CYS A 558 5.54 -1.11 0.10
N GLN A 559 6.28 -1.84 -0.74
CA GLN A 559 6.52 -1.54 -2.15
C GLN A 559 6.26 -2.76 -3.03
N LEU A 560 5.78 -2.51 -4.25
CA LEU A 560 5.66 -3.47 -5.34
C LEU A 560 6.83 -3.33 -6.34
N ASN A 561 6.96 -4.29 -7.25
CA ASN A 561 7.91 -4.24 -8.36
C ASN A 561 7.19 -4.51 -9.69
N GLN A 562 7.50 -3.72 -10.71
CA GLN A 562 7.15 -3.97 -12.10
C GLN A 562 8.44 -4.23 -12.87
N THR A 563 8.50 -5.32 -13.61
CA THR A 563 9.63 -5.67 -14.47
C THR A 563 9.16 -5.66 -15.93
N TRP A 564 9.96 -5.07 -16.81
CA TRP A 564 9.83 -5.15 -18.26
C TRP A 564 11.05 -5.88 -18.78
N ASP A 565 10.85 -7.11 -19.27
CA ASP A 565 11.88 -8.05 -19.73
C ASP A 565 11.99 -8.13 -21.26
N PHE A 566 11.26 -7.25 -21.98
CA PHE A 566 11.28 -7.15 -23.45
C PHE A 566 11.00 -8.49 -24.17
N ASP A 567 10.18 -9.37 -23.59
CA ASP A 567 9.76 -10.63 -24.22
C ASP A 567 8.71 -10.41 -25.33
N THR A 568 7.90 -9.35 -25.21
CA THR A 568 6.77 -9.08 -26.11
C THR A 568 6.96 -7.75 -26.85
N ALA A 569 7.40 -7.81 -28.12
CA ALA A 569 7.66 -6.61 -28.93
C ALA A 569 6.45 -5.66 -29.08
N ALA A 570 5.22 -6.18 -29.00
CA ALA A 570 3.99 -5.38 -29.12
C ALA A 570 3.75 -4.43 -27.93
N GLU A 571 4.44 -4.61 -26.81
CA GLU A 571 4.37 -3.73 -25.64
C GLU A 571 5.15 -2.42 -25.83
N TYR A 572 5.87 -2.28 -26.95
CA TYR A 572 6.78 -1.16 -27.18
C TYR A 572 6.61 -0.55 -28.58
N THR A 573 6.82 0.76 -28.66
CA THR A 573 7.05 1.47 -29.92
C THR A 573 8.52 1.87 -29.98
N TYR A 574 9.22 1.47 -31.03
CA TYR A 574 10.68 1.64 -31.14
C TYR A 574 11.13 2.01 -32.55
N SER A 575 12.28 2.67 -32.65
CA SER A 575 12.96 3.01 -33.90
C SER A 575 13.31 1.77 -34.73
N SER A 576 13.38 1.88 -36.06
CA SER A 576 13.76 0.77 -36.95
C SER A 576 15.14 0.17 -36.68
N ASP A 577 15.99 0.94 -36.01
CA ASP A 577 17.33 0.53 -35.59
C ASP A 577 17.33 -0.34 -34.33
N ILE A 578 16.18 -0.58 -33.70
CA ILE A 578 16.05 -1.42 -32.51
C ILE A 578 15.23 -2.66 -32.90
N THR A 579 15.64 -3.83 -32.41
CA THR A 579 14.82 -5.04 -32.45
C THR A 579 14.60 -5.57 -31.05
N ILE A 580 13.38 -6.04 -30.79
CA ILE A 580 13.07 -6.77 -29.58
C ILE A 580 13.07 -8.26 -29.93
N SER A 581 13.99 -9.02 -29.35
CA SER A 581 14.17 -10.45 -29.63
C SER A 581 14.94 -11.14 -28.52
N GLY A 582 14.50 -12.33 -28.09
CA GLY A 582 15.24 -13.13 -27.12
C GLY A 582 15.24 -12.54 -25.71
N GLY A 583 14.22 -11.75 -25.34
CA GLY A 583 14.09 -11.12 -24.02
C GLY A 583 14.98 -9.89 -23.84
N ALA A 584 15.27 -9.17 -24.94
CA ALA A 584 16.05 -7.94 -24.89
C ALA A 584 15.68 -6.99 -26.03
N ALA A 585 15.78 -5.69 -25.76
CA ALA A 585 15.81 -4.65 -26.79
C ALA A 585 17.26 -4.41 -27.24
N VAL A 586 17.54 -4.67 -28.51
CA VAL A 586 18.90 -4.68 -29.07
C VAL A 586 19.02 -3.62 -30.14
N LEU A 587 19.98 -2.70 -29.98
CA LEU A 587 20.39 -1.79 -31.04
C LEU A 587 21.04 -2.59 -32.17
N GLN A 588 20.46 -2.51 -33.35
CA GLN A 588 20.93 -3.23 -34.54
C GLN A 588 22.08 -2.50 -35.19
N GLY A 589 23.13 -3.26 -35.50
CA GLY A 589 24.15 -2.82 -36.44
C GLY A 589 23.56 -2.87 -37.85
N GLY A 590 23.51 -1.73 -38.53
CA GLY A 590 23.13 -1.69 -39.92
C GLY A 590 24.32 -2.13 -40.76
N GLY A 591 24.22 -3.27 -41.45
CA GLY A 591 25.19 -3.69 -42.46
C GLY A 591 25.23 -2.72 -43.64
N SER A 592 25.82 -1.55 -43.45
CA SER A 592 26.41 -0.77 -44.53
C SER A 592 27.78 -1.35 -44.83
N ALA A 593 28.17 -1.34 -46.11
CA ALA A 593 29.57 -1.56 -46.50
C ALA A 593 30.48 -0.81 -45.51
N PRO A 594 31.59 -1.43 -45.08
CA PRO A 594 32.51 -0.80 -44.16
C PRO A 594 32.95 0.56 -44.73
N ASP A 595 33.44 1.47 -43.88
CA ASP A 595 33.80 2.83 -44.30
C ASP A 595 34.58 2.84 -45.64
N SER A 596 34.50 3.94 -46.39
CA SER A 596 35.11 4.00 -47.73
C SER A 596 36.63 3.80 -47.77
N ALA A 597 37.29 3.77 -46.61
CA ALA A 597 38.70 3.45 -46.49
C ALA A 597 38.95 1.93 -46.39
N THR A 598 37.92 1.10 -46.20
CA THR A 598 38.02 -0.35 -46.25
C THR A 598 38.06 -0.82 -47.69
N VAL A 599 39.18 -1.41 -48.07
CA VAL A 599 39.47 -1.85 -49.44
C VAL A 599 39.13 -3.33 -49.63
N GLY A 600 39.30 -4.14 -48.59
CA GLY A 600 38.91 -5.54 -48.58
C GLY A 600 38.49 -5.95 -47.17
N LEU A 601 37.38 -6.69 -47.07
CA LEU A 601 36.89 -7.26 -45.82
C LEU A 601 36.37 -8.67 -46.08
N TRP A 602 37.01 -9.66 -45.46
CA TRP A 602 36.61 -11.06 -45.56
C TRP A 602 36.31 -11.59 -44.17
N HIS A 603 35.03 -11.86 -43.91
CA HIS A 603 34.56 -12.45 -42.66
C HIS A 603 34.91 -13.93 -42.52
N LEU A 604 35.23 -14.63 -43.63
CA LEU A 604 35.67 -16.03 -43.60
C LEU A 604 34.64 -17.00 -42.97
N ASN A 605 33.36 -16.68 -43.13
CA ASN A 605 32.21 -17.45 -42.64
C ASN A 605 31.60 -18.39 -43.70
N GLU A 606 32.26 -18.57 -44.85
CA GLU A 606 31.74 -19.39 -45.93
C GLU A 606 31.77 -20.88 -45.57
N ALA A 607 30.71 -21.60 -45.92
CA ALA A 607 30.65 -23.07 -45.77
C ALA A 607 31.31 -23.83 -46.95
N SER A 608 31.52 -23.14 -48.08
CA SER A 608 32.23 -23.65 -49.26
C SER A 608 32.45 -22.52 -50.29
N GLY A 609 33.43 -22.67 -51.19
CA GLY A 609 33.61 -21.80 -52.36
C GLY A 609 34.63 -20.67 -52.16
N ASP A 610 34.46 -19.59 -52.90
CA ASP A 610 35.32 -18.40 -52.86
C ASP A 610 35.00 -17.55 -51.62
N PHE A 611 35.98 -16.82 -51.08
CA PHE A 611 35.76 -15.93 -49.93
C PHE A 611 35.24 -14.59 -50.40
N ILE A 612 34.10 -14.18 -49.85
CA ILE A 612 33.36 -13.01 -50.34
C ILE A 612 33.93 -11.74 -49.72
N ASP A 613 34.16 -10.72 -50.54
CA ASP A 613 34.56 -9.39 -50.10
C ASP A 613 33.34 -8.54 -49.73
N TYR A 614 33.23 -8.20 -48.46
CA TYR A 614 32.18 -7.34 -47.90
C TYR A 614 32.53 -5.86 -47.92
N SER A 615 33.70 -5.47 -48.44
CA SER A 615 34.08 -4.05 -48.53
C SER A 615 33.27 -3.25 -49.56
N GLY A 616 32.61 -3.94 -50.49
CA GLY A 616 31.92 -3.32 -51.64
C GLY A 616 32.82 -3.13 -52.87
N ASN A 617 34.11 -3.50 -52.80
CA ASN A 617 35.05 -3.38 -53.92
C ASN A 617 35.12 -4.62 -54.82
N SER A 618 34.32 -5.66 -54.52
CA SER A 618 34.25 -6.92 -55.29
C SER A 618 35.60 -7.65 -55.35
N ASN A 619 36.39 -7.58 -54.29
CA ASN A 619 37.67 -8.28 -54.16
C ASN A 619 37.50 -9.74 -53.69
N ASP A 620 36.53 -10.48 -54.25
CA ASP A 620 36.31 -11.88 -53.89
C ASP A 620 37.56 -12.73 -54.16
N LEU A 621 37.90 -13.63 -53.24
CA LEU A 621 39.13 -14.43 -53.30
C LEU A 621 38.84 -15.87 -53.71
N SER A 622 39.44 -16.30 -54.81
CA SER A 622 39.35 -17.69 -55.27
C SER A 622 40.26 -18.60 -54.44
N THR A 623 39.71 -19.72 -53.98
CA THR A 623 40.39 -20.65 -53.07
C THR A 623 41.22 -21.71 -53.81
N SER A 624 42.33 -22.13 -53.17
CA SER A 624 43.24 -23.17 -53.64
C SER A 624 43.67 -24.08 -52.48
N GLY A 625 43.93 -25.37 -52.78
CA GLY A 625 44.47 -26.33 -51.80
C GLY A 625 43.43 -26.98 -50.86
N SER A 626 42.14 -26.68 -51.02
CA SER A 626 41.04 -27.19 -50.16
C SER A 626 41.17 -26.79 -48.68
N PRO A 627 41.06 -25.49 -48.36
CA PRO A 627 41.05 -25.05 -46.96
C PRO A 627 39.85 -25.64 -46.19
N THR A 628 39.95 -25.66 -44.86
CA THR A 628 38.89 -26.18 -43.99
C THR A 628 37.86 -25.08 -43.74
N TYR A 629 36.68 -25.23 -44.33
CA TYR A 629 35.50 -24.39 -44.06
C TYR A 629 34.86 -24.76 -42.72
N ASP A 630 34.06 -23.84 -42.17
CA ASP A 630 33.35 -24.01 -40.89
C ASP A 630 34.27 -24.35 -39.69
N ALA A 631 35.54 -23.92 -39.71
CA ALA A 631 36.38 -23.99 -38.52
C ALA A 631 35.82 -23.03 -37.46
N SER A 632 36.08 -23.29 -36.17
CA SER A 632 35.67 -22.35 -35.12
C SER A 632 36.40 -21.03 -35.32
N GLY A 633 35.66 -19.95 -35.62
CA GLY A 633 36.18 -18.58 -35.71
C GLY A 633 36.28 -17.91 -34.35
N GLN A 634 36.80 -16.68 -34.32
CA GLN A 634 36.65 -15.77 -33.18
C GLN A 634 35.20 -15.28 -33.12
N PHE A 635 34.59 -15.04 -34.28
CA PHE A 635 33.19 -14.68 -34.41
C PHE A 635 32.49 -15.65 -35.38
N ALA A 636 31.64 -16.51 -34.82
CA ALA A 636 30.98 -17.60 -35.56
C ALA A 636 31.98 -18.61 -36.17
N SER A 637 32.15 -18.62 -37.50
CA SER A 637 33.01 -19.55 -38.23
C SER A 637 34.22 -18.83 -38.84
N GLY A 638 35.32 -19.57 -39.01
CA GLY A 638 36.51 -19.09 -39.70
C GLY A 638 37.02 -20.12 -40.71
N ILE A 639 38.11 -19.79 -41.38
CA ILE A 639 38.75 -20.67 -42.37
C ILE A 639 40.08 -21.21 -41.83
N GLY A 640 40.19 -22.54 -41.78
CA GLY A 640 41.40 -23.25 -41.38
C GLY A 640 42.34 -23.55 -42.55
N PHE A 641 43.63 -23.30 -42.33
CA PHE A 641 44.74 -23.61 -43.24
C PHE A 641 45.75 -24.55 -42.56
N ASP A 642 46.28 -25.53 -43.28
CA ASP A 642 47.14 -26.61 -42.74
C ASP A 642 48.62 -26.51 -43.14
N ALA A 643 49.05 -25.38 -43.71
CA ALA A 643 50.38 -25.15 -44.28
C ALA A 643 50.79 -26.05 -45.47
N THR A 644 49.84 -26.69 -46.16
CA THR A 644 50.09 -27.43 -47.41
C THR A 644 49.54 -26.69 -48.64
N ASP A 645 50.18 -25.59 -49.03
CA ASP A 645 49.84 -24.78 -50.23
C ASP A 645 48.34 -24.43 -50.33
N GLN A 646 47.71 -24.17 -49.18
CA GLN A 646 46.34 -23.71 -49.06
C GLN A 646 46.33 -22.19 -48.96
N TYR A 647 45.60 -21.54 -49.86
CA TYR A 647 45.49 -20.09 -49.92
C TYR A 647 44.22 -19.65 -50.63
N ALA A 648 43.87 -18.38 -50.50
CA ALA A 648 42.89 -17.73 -51.35
C ALA A 648 43.50 -16.48 -51.98
N SER A 649 43.15 -16.18 -53.24
CA SER A 649 43.78 -15.08 -53.96
C SER A 649 42.87 -14.42 -54.97
N ILE A 650 43.17 -13.16 -55.28
CA ILE A 650 42.60 -12.43 -56.40
C ILE A 650 43.74 -11.94 -57.31
N ALA A 651 43.57 -12.16 -58.61
CA ALA A 651 44.56 -11.75 -59.60
C ALA A 651 44.70 -10.23 -59.62
N ASP A 652 45.92 -9.74 -59.82
CA ASP A 652 46.24 -8.31 -59.80
C ASP A 652 45.38 -7.47 -60.76
N GLY A 653 45.10 -7.98 -61.96
CA GLY A 653 44.25 -7.28 -62.94
C GLY A 653 42.74 -7.32 -62.64
N SER A 654 42.33 -8.00 -61.58
CA SER A 654 40.92 -8.19 -61.20
C SER A 654 40.55 -7.56 -59.86
N GLN A 655 41.53 -7.13 -59.06
CA GLN A 655 41.28 -6.44 -57.80
C GLN A 655 41.00 -4.94 -58.00
N THR A 656 40.33 -4.36 -57.01
CA THR A 656 40.07 -2.93 -56.88
C THR A 656 40.67 -2.42 -55.58
N GLY A 657 41.69 -1.57 -55.69
CA GLY A 657 42.22 -0.78 -54.57
C GLY A 657 43.26 -1.48 -53.69
N LEU A 658 43.58 -2.77 -53.89
CA LEU A 658 44.59 -3.53 -53.14
C LEU A 658 46.04 -3.18 -53.51
N ASP A 659 46.23 -2.34 -54.53
CA ASP A 659 47.50 -1.65 -54.81
C ASP A 659 47.67 -0.44 -53.87
N MET A 660 48.14 -0.70 -52.66
CA MET A 660 48.28 0.31 -51.60
C MET A 660 49.30 1.40 -51.99
N THR A 661 48.85 2.65 -52.06
CA THR A 661 49.71 3.84 -52.18
C THR A 661 49.45 4.79 -51.01
N GLY A 662 50.49 5.30 -50.36
CA GLY A 662 50.34 6.08 -49.12
C GLY A 662 50.10 5.19 -47.90
N GLU A 663 49.36 5.71 -46.92
CA GLU A 663 49.05 5.01 -45.66
C GLU A 663 48.07 3.84 -45.86
N PHE A 664 48.22 2.79 -45.07
CA PHE A 664 47.31 1.64 -45.07
C PHE A 664 47.44 0.77 -43.82
N THR A 665 46.44 -0.08 -43.59
CA THR A 665 46.39 -1.07 -42.51
C THR A 665 46.00 -2.44 -43.06
N VAL A 666 46.67 -3.48 -42.59
CA VAL A 666 46.29 -4.89 -42.79
C VAL A 666 46.09 -5.50 -41.42
N GLU A 667 44.94 -6.13 -41.16
CA GLU A 667 44.63 -6.74 -39.87
C GLU A 667 43.78 -8.00 -40.01
N ALA A 668 43.81 -8.84 -38.99
CA ALA A 668 43.06 -10.09 -38.93
C ALA A 668 42.89 -10.57 -37.48
N TRP A 669 41.92 -11.44 -37.27
CA TRP A 669 41.96 -12.38 -36.15
C TRP A 669 42.67 -13.66 -36.58
N ILE A 670 43.57 -14.15 -35.73
CA ILE A 670 44.37 -15.35 -36.01
C ILE A 670 44.35 -16.34 -34.85
N HIS A 671 44.32 -17.62 -35.18
CA HIS A 671 44.50 -18.73 -34.24
C HIS A 671 45.58 -19.68 -34.78
N LYS A 672 46.78 -19.63 -34.19
CA LYS A 672 47.93 -20.41 -34.67
C LYS A 672 47.91 -21.83 -34.14
N THR A 673 48.11 -22.80 -35.03
CA THR A 673 48.22 -24.23 -34.65
C THR A 673 49.68 -24.64 -34.48
N THR A 674 50.58 -24.26 -35.41
CA THR A 674 52.02 -24.49 -35.29
C THR A 674 52.85 -23.34 -35.88
N PHE A 675 54.16 -23.31 -35.57
CA PHE A 675 55.12 -22.39 -36.18
C PHE A 675 56.09 -23.19 -37.06
N SER A 676 56.07 -22.94 -38.37
CA SER A 676 56.90 -23.69 -39.35
C SER A 676 57.67 -22.81 -40.33
N GLY A 677 57.62 -21.48 -40.19
CA GLY A 677 58.26 -20.54 -41.10
C GLY A 677 57.67 -19.15 -40.96
N ASN A 678 57.73 -18.38 -42.04
CA ASN A 678 57.01 -17.11 -42.15
C ASN A 678 55.63 -17.40 -42.75
N ASP A 679 54.64 -17.51 -41.89
CA ASP A 679 53.26 -17.84 -42.25
C ASP A 679 52.53 -16.54 -42.59
N VAL A 680 52.28 -16.31 -43.88
CA VAL A 680 51.62 -15.09 -44.35
C VAL A 680 50.16 -15.11 -43.96
N ILE A 681 49.69 -14.01 -43.37
CA ILE A 681 48.27 -13.78 -43.07
C ILE A 681 47.61 -13.20 -44.33
N ALA A 682 48.14 -12.06 -44.80
CA ALA A 682 47.63 -11.35 -45.96
C ALA A 682 48.72 -10.48 -46.62
N GLY A 683 48.69 -10.35 -47.96
CA GLY A 683 49.57 -9.42 -48.67
C GLY A 683 49.71 -9.63 -50.17
N LYS A 684 50.49 -8.75 -50.81
CA LYS A 684 50.98 -8.84 -52.20
C LYS A 684 52.50 -9.03 -52.17
N TRP A 685 52.94 -10.28 -52.05
CA TRP A 685 54.35 -10.61 -51.86
C TRP A 685 54.86 -11.68 -52.83
N GLY A 686 55.58 -11.24 -53.87
CA GLY A 686 56.15 -12.11 -54.88
C GLY A 686 57.53 -12.67 -54.52
N VAL A 687 58.07 -13.50 -55.42
CA VAL A 687 59.34 -14.22 -55.23
C VAL A 687 60.58 -13.38 -55.59
N THR A 688 60.40 -12.29 -56.33
CA THR A 688 61.49 -11.38 -56.75
C THR A 688 61.29 -10.00 -56.14
N THR A 689 62.36 -9.22 -56.04
CA THR A 689 62.34 -7.90 -55.37
C THR A 689 61.42 -6.88 -56.05
N ASP A 690 61.17 -7.03 -57.35
CA ASP A 690 60.27 -6.20 -58.17
C ASP A 690 58.80 -6.65 -58.11
N THR A 691 58.51 -7.80 -57.49
CA THR A 691 57.16 -8.35 -57.31
C THR A 691 56.70 -8.32 -55.84
N GLN A 692 57.45 -7.66 -54.97
CA GLN A 692 57.15 -7.54 -53.53
C GLN A 692 56.62 -6.15 -53.20
N GLY A 693 55.38 -6.08 -52.70
CA GLY A 693 54.75 -4.86 -52.21
C GLY A 693 54.69 -4.84 -50.68
N TYR A 694 53.70 -5.52 -50.10
CA TYR A 694 53.50 -5.59 -48.65
C TYR A 694 53.05 -6.98 -48.19
N GLN A 695 53.34 -7.32 -46.93
CA GLN A 695 52.84 -8.52 -46.27
C GLN A 695 52.76 -8.36 -44.75
N LEU A 696 51.72 -8.97 -44.17
CA LEU A 696 51.59 -9.25 -42.75
C LEU A 696 51.76 -10.76 -42.54
N PHE A 697 52.64 -11.17 -41.64
CA PHE A 697 52.94 -12.57 -41.41
C PHE A 697 53.37 -12.85 -39.96
N VAL A 698 53.29 -14.11 -39.55
CA VAL A 698 53.79 -14.58 -38.26
C VAL A 698 55.07 -15.38 -38.49
N GLY A 699 56.14 -15.00 -37.80
CA GLY A 699 57.43 -15.67 -37.88
C GLY A 699 57.48 -16.99 -37.11
N ASN A 700 58.61 -17.68 -37.22
CA ASN A 700 58.78 -19.04 -36.70
C ASN A 700 58.96 -19.11 -35.18
N LEU A 701 59.11 -17.97 -34.50
CA LEU A 701 59.18 -17.89 -33.04
C LEU A 701 57.98 -17.12 -32.44
N GLY A 702 56.90 -16.94 -33.20
CA GLY A 702 55.67 -16.29 -32.73
C GLY A 702 55.74 -14.76 -32.70
N GLU A 703 56.67 -14.15 -33.44
CA GLU A 703 56.66 -12.70 -33.70
C GLU A 703 55.69 -12.34 -34.83
N LEU A 704 54.86 -11.32 -34.63
CA LEU A 704 54.09 -10.68 -35.71
C LEU A 704 55.02 -9.74 -36.46
N ALA A 705 55.07 -9.85 -37.79
CA ALA A 705 55.90 -8.99 -38.62
C ALA A 705 55.11 -8.37 -39.77
N PHE A 706 55.40 -7.10 -40.05
CA PHE A 706 54.83 -6.35 -41.15
C PHE A 706 55.94 -5.75 -42.00
N GLN A 707 55.86 -5.97 -43.31
CA GLN A 707 56.91 -5.60 -44.25
C GLN A 707 56.33 -4.88 -45.46
N VAL A 708 57.01 -3.79 -45.86
CA VAL A 708 56.66 -2.97 -47.04
C VAL A 708 57.91 -2.72 -47.88
N ARG A 709 57.75 -2.73 -49.21
CA ARG A 709 58.83 -2.59 -50.20
C ARG A 709 58.35 -1.79 -51.42
N ASN A 710 59.21 -0.92 -51.95
CA ASN A 710 58.97 -0.06 -53.13
C ASN A 710 59.83 -0.46 -54.35
N GLY A 711 60.11 -1.76 -54.53
CA GLY A 711 61.03 -2.28 -55.57
C GLY A 711 62.52 -1.97 -55.37
N SER A 712 62.88 -0.83 -54.79
CA SER A 712 64.27 -0.40 -54.51
C SER A 712 64.63 -0.37 -53.03
N SER A 713 63.67 -0.06 -52.15
CA SER A 713 63.84 0.00 -50.68
C SER A 713 62.84 -0.93 -49.99
N SER A 714 63.12 -1.34 -48.76
CA SER A 714 62.16 -2.08 -47.92
C SER A 714 62.38 -1.82 -46.44
N ALA A 715 61.30 -1.81 -45.67
CA ALA A 715 61.33 -1.82 -44.22
C ALA A 715 60.50 -3.00 -43.67
N LEU A 716 60.94 -3.54 -42.54
CA LEU A 716 60.25 -4.58 -41.78
C LEU A 716 60.22 -4.15 -40.32
N VAL A 717 59.07 -4.32 -39.68
CA VAL A 717 58.89 -4.17 -38.24
C VAL A 717 58.34 -5.48 -37.69
N SER A 718 58.79 -5.87 -36.50
CA SER A 718 58.28 -7.06 -35.81
C SER A 718 58.02 -6.78 -34.34
N SER A 719 57.08 -7.53 -33.75
CA SER A 719 56.92 -7.63 -32.30
C SER A 719 58.09 -8.42 -31.69
N PRO A 720 58.23 -8.45 -30.35
CA PRO A 720 59.11 -9.39 -29.68
C PRO A 720 58.74 -10.86 -30.00
N THR A 721 59.74 -11.74 -29.92
CA THR A 721 59.56 -13.20 -29.98
C THR A 721 58.58 -13.68 -28.91
N GLY A 722 57.67 -14.59 -29.28
CA GLY A 722 56.66 -15.15 -28.39
C GLY A 722 55.47 -14.23 -28.10
N ALA A 723 55.29 -13.14 -28.86
CA ALA A 723 54.11 -12.28 -28.74
C ALA A 723 52.81 -13.02 -29.09
N ILE A 724 52.88 -13.98 -30.02
CA ILE A 724 51.80 -14.91 -30.38
C ILE A 724 52.17 -16.31 -29.91
N THR A 725 51.24 -17.00 -29.28
CA THR A 725 51.37 -18.41 -28.88
C THR A 725 50.35 -19.28 -29.63
N THR A 726 50.58 -20.61 -29.67
CA THR A 726 49.66 -21.53 -30.32
C THR A 726 48.44 -21.83 -29.45
N GLY A 727 47.27 -22.01 -30.05
CA GLY A 727 46.06 -22.43 -29.35
C GLY A 727 45.18 -21.30 -28.80
N GLU A 728 45.58 -20.04 -28.95
CA GLU A 728 44.85 -18.85 -28.51
C GLU A 728 44.50 -17.95 -29.71
N TRP A 729 43.40 -17.20 -29.59
CA TRP A 729 43.05 -16.16 -30.56
C TRP A 729 43.80 -14.86 -30.27
N TYR A 730 44.31 -14.24 -31.33
CA TYR A 730 44.93 -12.92 -31.28
C TYR A 730 44.36 -12.04 -32.38
N HIS A 731 44.04 -10.80 -32.03
CA HIS A 731 43.92 -9.74 -33.03
C HIS A 731 45.31 -9.22 -33.39
N VAL A 732 45.58 -9.07 -34.69
CA VAL A 732 46.87 -8.63 -35.20
C VAL A 732 46.70 -7.56 -36.26
N ALA A 733 47.54 -6.53 -36.23
CA ALA A 733 47.53 -5.47 -37.24
C ALA A 733 48.93 -5.00 -37.62
N GLY A 734 49.16 -4.80 -38.92
CA GLY A 734 50.28 -4.06 -39.49
C GLY A 734 49.82 -2.73 -40.06
N VAL A 735 50.41 -1.63 -39.61
CA VAL A 735 50.00 -0.27 -39.99
C VAL A 735 51.17 0.48 -40.63
N TYR A 736 50.92 1.10 -41.78
CA TYR A 736 51.81 2.08 -42.40
C TYR A 736 51.13 3.45 -42.39
N ASP A 737 51.74 4.45 -41.75
CA ASP A 737 51.17 5.82 -41.63
C ASP A 737 51.80 6.84 -42.59
N GLY A 738 52.47 6.36 -43.65
CA GLY A 738 53.24 7.21 -44.58
C GLY A 738 54.63 7.59 -44.06
N SER A 739 54.94 7.38 -42.78
CA SER A 739 56.23 7.75 -42.17
C SER A 739 56.89 6.64 -41.34
N SER A 740 56.11 5.63 -40.95
CA SER A 740 56.56 4.52 -40.12
C SER A 740 55.67 3.28 -40.30
N LEU A 741 56.27 2.10 -40.16
CA LEU A 741 55.57 0.83 -40.01
C LEU A 741 55.39 0.52 -38.53
N LYS A 742 54.22 0.01 -38.15
CA LYS A 742 53.89 -0.43 -36.78
C LYS A 742 53.23 -1.81 -36.79
N VAL A 743 53.37 -2.55 -35.70
CA VAL A 743 52.63 -3.80 -35.46
C VAL A 743 51.94 -3.79 -34.11
N PHE A 744 50.72 -4.31 -34.09
CA PHE A 744 49.86 -4.41 -32.91
C PHE A 744 49.42 -5.86 -32.69
N VAL A 745 49.42 -6.30 -31.44
CA VAL A 745 48.87 -7.59 -31.01
C VAL A 745 47.90 -7.34 -29.87
N ASN A 746 46.65 -7.80 -29.99
CA ASN A 746 45.55 -7.53 -29.06
C ASN A 746 45.42 -6.04 -28.69
N GLY A 747 45.61 -5.16 -29.68
CA GLY A 747 45.49 -3.71 -29.49
C GLY A 747 46.72 -3.02 -28.90
N GLU A 748 47.75 -3.76 -28.46
CA GLU A 748 49.00 -3.20 -27.93
C GLU A 748 50.05 -3.02 -29.05
N MET A 749 50.67 -1.84 -29.15
CA MET A 749 51.75 -1.55 -30.11
C MET A 749 53.07 -2.17 -29.65
N LEU A 750 53.52 -3.22 -30.34
CA LEU A 750 54.71 -3.99 -29.94
C LEU A 750 55.95 -3.71 -30.79
N GLY A 751 55.84 -2.92 -31.85
CA GLY A 751 56.98 -2.55 -32.69
C GLY A 751 56.69 -1.33 -33.58
N SER A 752 57.73 -0.52 -33.84
CA SER A 752 57.67 0.60 -34.79
C SER A 752 59.04 0.84 -35.45
N THR A 753 59.05 1.17 -36.75
CA THR A 753 60.26 1.57 -37.47
C THR A 753 59.96 2.64 -38.52
N SER A 754 60.89 3.57 -38.75
CA SER A 754 60.71 4.64 -39.75
C SER A 754 60.80 4.09 -41.18
N TYR A 755 59.86 4.50 -42.03
CA TYR A 755 59.84 4.19 -43.45
C TYR A 755 58.97 5.23 -44.17
N SER A 756 59.44 5.82 -45.27
CA SER A 756 58.75 6.94 -45.93
C SER A 756 58.55 6.76 -47.42
N ASP A 757 58.86 5.57 -47.95
CA ASP A 757 58.61 5.24 -49.34
C ASP A 757 57.28 4.48 -49.45
N ASP A 758 56.50 4.72 -50.50
CA ASP A 758 55.25 4.00 -50.73
C ASP A 758 55.46 2.51 -51.02
N ALA A 759 54.44 1.67 -50.79
CA ALA A 759 54.49 0.28 -51.26
C ALA A 759 54.53 0.24 -52.80
N ALA A 760 55.25 -0.74 -53.37
CA ALA A 760 55.25 -0.96 -54.80
C ALA A 760 53.89 -1.52 -55.26
N ASN A 761 53.34 -0.93 -56.31
CA ASN A 761 52.27 -1.56 -57.08
C ASN A 761 52.90 -2.67 -57.92
N THR A 762 52.58 -3.91 -57.60
CA THR A 762 53.20 -5.11 -58.19
C THR A 762 52.17 -5.95 -58.91
N THR A 763 52.58 -6.66 -59.95
CA THR A 763 51.71 -7.59 -60.69
C THR A 763 51.37 -8.87 -59.92
N THR A 764 51.71 -8.93 -58.63
CA THR A 764 51.49 -10.08 -57.76
C THR A 764 50.03 -10.12 -57.29
N PRO A 765 49.37 -11.29 -57.33
CA PRO A 765 48.05 -11.45 -56.71
C PRO A 765 48.04 -11.02 -55.24
N PHE A 766 46.92 -10.48 -54.78
CA PHE A 766 46.69 -10.38 -53.33
C PHE A 766 46.31 -11.77 -52.81
N MET A 767 46.87 -12.16 -51.68
CA MET A 767 46.68 -13.49 -51.12
C MET A 767 46.33 -13.43 -49.63
N LEU A 768 45.39 -14.29 -49.22
CA LEU A 768 45.21 -14.75 -47.84
C LEU A 768 45.81 -16.13 -47.69
N SER A 769 46.62 -16.33 -46.65
CA SER A 769 47.53 -17.47 -46.52
C SER A 769 48.51 -17.53 -47.71
N GLY A 770 49.83 -17.49 -47.46
CA GLY A 770 50.81 -17.49 -48.56
C GLY A 770 50.80 -18.78 -49.39
N ALA A 771 51.46 -18.80 -50.55
CA ALA A 771 51.65 -20.03 -51.33
C ALA A 771 52.86 -20.86 -50.84
N SER A 772 52.79 -22.17 -51.06
CA SER A 772 53.82 -23.17 -50.72
C SER A 772 54.31 -23.07 -49.26
N THR A 773 55.59 -22.76 -49.03
CA THR A 773 56.22 -22.67 -47.71
C THR A 773 55.84 -21.43 -46.90
N ALA A 774 55.03 -20.52 -47.45
CA ALA A 774 54.52 -19.33 -46.76
C ALA A 774 53.04 -19.46 -46.34
N SER A 775 52.44 -20.63 -46.56
CA SER A 775 51.05 -20.92 -46.21
C SER A 775 50.84 -20.88 -44.70
N PHE A 776 49.71 -20.31 -44.28
CA PHE A 776 49.36 -20.15 -42.88
C PHE A 776 49.02 -21.50 -42.25
N ASN A 777 49.49 -21.73 -41.01
CA ASN A 777 49.12 -22.91 -40.23
C ASN A 777 48.21 -22.53 -39.04
N GLY A 778 46.90 -22.58 -39.25
CA GLY A 778 45.90 -22.18 -38.26
C GLY A 778 44.60 -21.67 -38.87
N THR A 779 43.76 -21.06 -38.05
CA THR A 779 42.49 -20.45 -38.48
C THR A 779 42.64 -18.95 -38.63
N LEU A 780 42.13 -18.40 -39.74
CA LEU A 780 41.95 -16.96 -39.95
C LEU A 780 40.47 -16.61 -39.83
N ASP A 781 40.21 -15.44 -39.27
CA ASP A 781 38.88 -14.85 -39.17
C ASP A 781 38.98 -13.31 -39.32
N GLU A 782 37.92 -12.67 -39.80
CA GLU A 782 37.79 -11.21 -39.90
C GLU A 782 39.03 -10.50 -40.49
N VAL A 783 39.41 -10.80 -41.74
CA VAL A 783 40.56 -10.17 -42.39
C VAL A 783 40.16 -8.85 -43.04
N ARG A 784 40.84 -7.75 -42.71
CA ARG A 784 40.58 -6.41 -43.24
C ARG A 784 41.83 -5.75 -43.81
N VAL A 785 41.68 -5.10 -44.96
CA VAL A 785 42.67 -4.19 -45.57
C VAL A 785 42.04 -2.81 -45.72
N SER A 786 42.75 -1.77 -45.33
CA SER A 786 42.25 -0.39 -45.38
C SER A 786 43.29 0.59 -45.91
N SER A 787 42.86 1.58 -46.70
CA SER A 787 43.70 2.62 -47.32
C SER A 787 44.03 3.78 -46.38
N VAL A 788 43.97 3.55 -45.06
CA VAL A 788 44.29 4.52 -44.01
C VAL A 788 45.07 3.83 -42.90
N ALA A 789 45.84 4.60 -42.14
CA ALA A 789 46.40 4.12 -40.87
C ALA A 789 45.32 4.14 -39.77
N ARG A 790 44.70 2.98 -39.49
CA ARG A 790 43.60 2.89 -38.51
C ARG A 790 44.05 3.12 -37.07
N TYR A 791 45.32 2.83 -36.77
CA TYR A 791 45.85 2.89 -35.41
C TYR A 791 47.19 3.63 -35.35
N SER A 792 47.25 4.68 -34.52
CA SER A 792 48.47 5.45 -34.27
C SER A 792 49.10 5.17 -32.89
N SER A 793 48.34 4.52 -31.99
CA SER A 793 48.74 4.12 -30.63
C SER A 793 47.89 2.93 -30.17
N ASN A 794 48.09 2.43 -28.95
CA ASN A 794 47.33 1.30 -28.39
C ASN A 794 45.81 1.56 -28.46
N PHE A 795 45.02 0.51 -28.69
CA PHE A 795 43.56 0.58 -28.80
C PHE A 795 42.89 -0.64 -28.16
N THR A 796 41.59 -0.54 -27.87
CA THR A 796 40.77 -1.69 -27.50
C THR A 796 40.32 -2.40 -28.76
N VAL A 797 40.61 -3.68 -28.86
CA VAL A 797 40.19 -4.50 -30.01
C VAL A 797 38.66 -4.61 -30.02
N PRO A 798 38.01 -4.51 -31.20
CA PRO A 798 36.58 -4.79 -31.32
C PRO A 798 36.22 -6.20 -30.82
N ASP A 799 35.15 -6.30 -30.03
CA ASP A 799 34.58 -7.56 -29.54
C ASP A 799 33.44 -8.08 -30.44
N HIS A 800 33.36 -7.54 -31.66
CA HIS A 800 32.42 -7.89 -32.71
C HIS A 800 33.12 -7.95 -34.08
N PRO A 801 32.51 -8.58 -35.10
CA PRO A 801 33.01 -8.58 -36.48
C PRO A 801 33.32 -7.19 -37.03
N PHE A 802 34.32 -7.06 -37.90
CA PHE A 802 34.62 -5.78 -38.56
C PHE A 802 33.49 -5.38 -39.51
N GLY A 803 33.21 -4.09 -39.63
CA GLY A 803 32.19 -3.61 -40.58
C GLY A 803 30.75 -3.64 -40.05
N VAL A 804 30.53 -4.06 -38.81
CA VAL A 804 29.27 -3.80 -38.09
C VAL A 804 29.35 -2.39 -37.49
N TYR A 805 28.53 -1.46 -37.99
CA TYR A 805 28.40 -0.12 -37.44
C TYR A 805 27.00 0.07 -36.87
N TYR A 806 26.95 0.67 -35.69
CA TYR A 806 25.70 1.04 -35.05
C TYR A 806 25.32 2.48 -35.41
N PRO A 807 24.03 2.82 -35.45
CA PRO A 807 23.61 4.19 -35.73
C PRO A 807 24.16 5.14 -34.66
N THR A 808 24.76 6.25 -35.12
CA THR A 808 25.15 7.39 -34.26
C THR A 808 24.00 8.39 -34.07
N THR A 809 22.84 8.08 -34.64
CA THR A 809 21.57 8.69 -34.25
C THR A 809 21.23 8.27 -32.82
N THR A 810 20.19 8.85 -32.24
CA THR A 810 19.68 8.45 -30.92
C THR A 810 18.36 7.68 -31.05
N PRO A 811 18.37 6.40 -31.50
CA PRO A 811 17.17 5.56 -31.54
C PRO A 811 16.46 5.54 -30.19
N THR A 812 15.13 5.50 -30.25
CA THR A 812 14.30 5.53 -29.05
C THR A 812 13.37 4.33 -28.97
N LEU A 813 13.08 3.91 -27.75
CA LEU A 813 12.08 2.91 -27.42
C LEU A 813 11.15 3.49 -26.36
N THR A 814 9.85 3.26 -26.49
CA THR A 814 8.81 3.74 -25.59
C THR A 814 7.84 2.62 -25.26
N LEU A 815 7.26 2.65 -24.05
CA LEU A 815 6.10 1.80 -23.75
C LEU A 815 4.93 2.15 -24.70
N ALA A 816 4.27 1.14 -25.24
CA ALA A 816 3.10 1.31 -26.09
C ALA A 816 1.85 1.73 -25.30
N SER A 817 1.78 1.36 -24.01
CA SER A 817 0.72 1.73 -23.08
C SER A 817 1.31 2.22 -21.76
N SER A 818 0.66 3.20 -21.12
CA SER A 818 1.09 3.70 -19.82
C SER A 818 1.06 2.61 -18.75
N PHE A 819 2.06 2.65 -17.87
CA PHE A 819 2.02 1.93 -16.61
C PHE A 819 1.06 2.64 -15.66
N HIS A 820 -0.07 1.99 -15.36
CA HIS A 820 -1.14 2.53 -14.52
C HIS A 820 -1.63 1.48 -13.53
N PRO A 821 -0.87 1.16 -12.47
CA PRO A 821 -1.37 0.31 -11.42
C PRO A 821 -2.39 1.09 -10.58
N THR A 822 -3.39 0.41 -10.02
CA THR A 822 -4.39 1.01 -9.15
C THR A 822 -3.73 1.83 -8.03
N ALA A 823 -4.19 3.06 -7.84
CA ALA A 823 -3.73 3.97 -6.78
C ALA A 823 -2.20 4.17 -6.73
N LEU A 824 -1.52 4.29 -7.88
CA LEU A 824 -0.09 4.62 -7.93
C LEU A 824 0.20 5.94 -7.20
N ASN A 825 0.92 5.86 -6.08
CA ASN A 825 1.26 7.02 -5.26
C ASN A 825 2.61 7.61 -5.68
N ALA A 826 3.63 6.75 -5.68
CA ALA A 826 4.99 7.16 -5.94
C ALA A 826 5.79 6.03 -6.58
N VAL A 827 6.72 6.41 -7.46
CA VAL A 827 7.76 5.52 -7.94
C VAL A 827 9.03 5.80 -7.16
N VAL A 828 9.59 4.77 -6.56
CA VAL A 828 10.65 4.89 -5.54
C VAL A 828 12.02 4.54 -6.10
N ARG A 829 12.08 3.59 -7.05
CA ARG A 829 13.35 3.11 -7.57
C ARG A 829 13.24 2.69 -9.03
N TRP A 830 14.34 2.92 -9.75
CA TRP A 830 14.53 2.53 -11.14
C TRP A 830 15.83 1.73 -11.26
N THR A 831 15.79 0.54 -11.84
CA THR A 831 17.00 -0.23 -12.15
C THR A 831 16.92 -0.76 -13.56
N GLU A 832 18.06 -0.89 -14.21
CA GLU A 832 18.19 -1.46 -15.55
C GLU A 832 19.14 -2.66 -15.49
N THR A 833 18.87 -3.65 -16.33
CA THR A 833 19.83 -4.69 -16.70
C THR A 833 20.11 -4.49 -18.19
N ALA A 834 21.33 -4.10 -18.51
CA ALA A 834 21.73 -3.76 -19.88
C ALA A 834 23.21 -4.11 -20.08
N THR A 835 23.58 -4.50 -21.30
CA THR A 835 24.98 -4.63 -21.72
C THR A 835 25.33 -3.48 -22.65
N THR A 836 26.33 -2.70 -22.24
CA THR A 836 26.92 -1.58 -22.99
C THR A 836 28.44 -1.69 -22.99
N SER A 837 29.09 -1.36 -24.11
CA SER A 837 30.55 -1.25 -24.22
C SER A 837 30.99 0.17 -24.59
N GLY A 838 32.26 0.49 -24.29
CA GLY A 838 32.84 1.79 -24.61
C GLY A 838 32.18 2.96 -23.87
N THR A 839 31.76 3.98 -24.62
CA THR A 839 31.03 5.16 -24.12
C THR A 839 29.53 5.11 -24.43
N SER A 840 29.06 4.03 -25.06
CA SER A 840 27.65 3.85 -25.42
C SER A 840 26.81 3.64 -24.16
N GLN A 841 25.67 4.33 -24.06
CA GLN A 841 24.86 4.36 -22.84
C GLN A 841 23.37 4.48 -23.13
N LEU A 842 22.57 4.06 -22.16
CA LEU A 842 21.13 4.25 -22.14
C LEU A 842 20.76 5.48 -21.32
N TYR A 843 19.80 6.24 -21.84
CA TYR A 843 19.23 7.38 -21.16
C TYR A 843 17.72 7.36 -21.20
N TYR A 844 17.10 8.11 -20.29
CA TYR A 844 15.68 8.03 -20.01
C TYR A 844 15.02 9.40 -19.95
N GLN A 845 13.80 9.44 -20.47
CA GLN A 845 12.78 10.42 -20.11
C GLN A 845 11.58 9.67 -19.54
N VAL A 846 10.80 10.35 -18.72
CA VAL A 846 9.56 9.83 -18.15
C VAL A 846 8.40 10.76 -18.50
N SER A 847 7.19 10.21 -18.53
CA SER A 847 5.95 10.99 -18.65
C SER A 847 5.01 10.58 -17.52
N ASN A 848 4.25 11.55 -17.01
CA ASN A 848 3.24 11.41 -15.96
C ASN A 848 1.84 11.80 -16.47
N ASP A 849 1.66 11.80 -17.79
CA ASP A 849 0.49 12.28 -18.52
C ASP A 849 0.26 11.47 -19.81
N ASP A 850 0.44 10.15 -19.72
CA ASP A 850 0.18 9.19 -20.80
C ASP A 850 0.93 9.45 -22.11
N GLY A 851 2.17 9.94 -21.99
CA GLY A 851 3.05 10.23 -23.12
C GLY A 851 2.77 11.57 -23.79
N ALA A 852 1.83 12.38 -23.26
CA ALA A 852 1.54 13.70 -23.81
C ALA A 852 2.72 14.67 -23.66
N THR A 853 3.41 14.65 -22.51
CA THR A 853 4.65 15.41 -22.30
C THR A 853 5.76 14.55 -21.69
N TRP A 854 6.94 14.62 -22.29
CA TRP A 854 8.14 13.99 -21.75
C TRP A 854 8.84 14.93 -20.77
N LYS A 855 9.46 14.36 -19.74
CA LYS A 855 10.17 15.07 -18.67
C LYS A 855 11.53 14.44 -18.40
N TYR A 856 12.45 15.31 -17.99
CA TYR A 856 13.74 14.92 -17.43
C TYR A 856 14.05 15.79 -16.20
N TRP A 857 14.89 15.27 -15.32
CA TRP A 857 15.43 15.97 -14.17
C TRP A 857 16.62 16.83 -14.58
N ASN A 858 16.51 18.14 -14.41
CA ASN A 858 17.57 19.10 -14.74
C ASN A 858 18.57 19.37 -13.60
N GLY A 859 18.48 18.60 -12.51
CA GLY A 859 19.24 18.82 -11.27
C GLY A 859 18.43 19.48 -10.15
N ALA A 860 17.26 20.07 -10.46
CA ALA A 860 16.40 20.75 -9.48
C ALA A 860 14.91 20.41 -9.58
N ALA A 861 14.41 20.14 -10.78
CA ALA A 861 12.99 19.82 -11.01
C ALA A 861 12.80 18.95 -12.26
N TRP A 862 11.65 18.29 -12.34
CA TRP A 862 11.16 17.62 -13.54
C TRP A 862 10.62 18.65 -14.54
N ILE A 863 11.31 18.81 -15.66
CA ILE A 863 10.97 19.81 -16.68
C ILE A 863 10.87 19.16 -18.07
N THR A 864 10.20 19.86 -18.99
CA THR A 864 10.10 19.43 -20.39
C THR A 864 11.44 19.62 -21.10
N PRO A 865 11.93 18.62 -21.86
CA PRO A 865 13.11 18.71 -22.72
C PRO A 865 13.08 19.91 -23.66
N SER A 866 14.23 20.56 -23.84
CA SER A 866 14.44 21.67 -24.78
C SER A 866 15.41 21.32 -25.91
N SER A 867 16.12 20.20 -25.78
CA SER A 867 17.08 19.64 -26.72
C SER A 867 16.95 18.11 -26.78
N ASP A 868 17.47 17.50 -27.84
CA ASP A 868 17.46 16.05 -28.04
C ASP A 868 18.40 15.30 -27.08
N THR A 869 19.17 16.04 -26.26
CA THR A 869 20.09 15.51 -25.24
C THR A 869 19.56 15.65 -23.81
N ASP A 870 18.37 16.23 -23.64
CA ASP A 870 17.75 16.44 -22.33
C ASP A 870 17.11 15.15 -21.80
N TYR A 871 17.95 14.24 -21.34
CA TYR A 871 17.58 12.95 -20.76
C TYR A 871 18.44 12.64 -19.52
N ASN A 872 18.14 11.54 -18.82
CA ASN A 872 18.82 11.19 -17.58
C ASN A 872 19.32 9.75 -17.58
N ALA A 873 20.46 9.50 -16.92
CA ALA A 873 20.89 8.15 -16.61
C ALA A 873 19.98 7.49 -15.55
N ALA A 874 19.94 6.16 -15.50
CA ALA A 874 19.14 5.39 -14.54
C ALA A 874 19.42 5.76 -13.06
N SER A 875 20.66 6.12 -12.72
CA SER A 875 21.04 6.57 -11.38
C SER A 875 20.37 7.89 -10.97
N THR A 876 20.23 8.83 -11.92
CA THR A 876 19.51 10.09 -11.72
C THR A 876 18.02 9.83 -11.54
N LEU A 877 17.43 8.91 -12.30
CA LEU A 877 16.04 8.48 -12.12
C LEU A 877 15.83 7.93 -10.72
N THR A 878 16.66 6.98 -10.29
CA THR A 878 16.61 6.37 -8.95
C THR A 878 16.60 7.40 -7.82
N ALA A 879 17.43 8.42 -7.93
CA ALA A 879 17.57 9.43 -6.88
C ALA A 879 16.37 10.40 -6.81
N ASN A 880 15.65 10.61 -7.92
CA ASN A 880 14.71 11.73 -8.04
C ASN A 880 13.27 11.33 -8.40
N LEU A 881 13.00 10.09 -8.85
CA LEU A 881 11.64 9.70 -9.29
C LEU A 881 10.58 9.89 -8.20
N ARG A 882 10.95 9.76 -6.92
CA ARG A 882 10.03 9.97 -5.80
C ARG A 882 9.47 11.40 -5.72
N THR A 883 10.11 12.36 -6.39
CA THR A 883 9.67 13.76 -6.46
C THR A 883 8.79 14.05 -7.69
N LEU A 884 8.66 13.09 -8.61
CA LEU A 884 7.77 13.22 -9.76
C LEU A 884 6.32 13.12 -9.27
N THR A 885 5.51 14.13 -9.57
CA THR A 885 4.07 14.08 -9.30
C THR A 885 3.38 13.17 -10.30
N LEU A 886 2.46 12.34 -9.85
CA LEU A 886 1.71 11.39 -10.68
C LEU A 886 0.21 11.72 -10.60
N PRO A 887 -0.24 12.84 -11.20
CA PRO A 887 -1.60 13.35 -10.99
C PRO A 887 -2.69 12.38 -11.47
N ASN A 888 -2.39 11.59 -12.51
CA ASN A 888 -3.31 10.59 -13.06
C ASN A 888 -2.93 9.16 -12.62
N GLY A 889 -1.93 8.98 -11.75
CA GLY A 889 -1.43 7.66 -11.38
C GLY A 889 -0.72 6.91 -12.53
N THR A 890 -0.42 7.57 -13.65
CA THR A 890 0.19 6.95 -14.83
C THR A 890 1.68 7.29 -14.95
N LEU A 891 2.45 6.35 -15.49
CA LEU A 891 3.86 6.54 -15.85
C LEU A 891 4.14 5.96 -17.22
N GLN A 892 4.86 6.70 -18.06
CA GLN A 892 5.53 6.15 -19.23
C GLN A 892 7.02 6.42 -19.18
N PHE A 893 7.79 5.64 -19.91
CA PHE A 893 9.20 5.88 -20.12
C PHE A 893 9.57 5.85 -21.60
N LYS A 894 10.61 6.61 -21.92
CA LYS A 894 11.30 6.62 -23.20
C LYS A 894 12.77 6.35 -22.93
N VAL A 895 13.29 5.33 -23.60
CA VAL A 895 14.69 4.93 -23.58
C VAL A 895 15.35 5.50 -24.82
N PHE A 896 16.54 6.06 -24.65
CA PHE A 896 17.41 6.57 -25.71
C PHE A 896 18.66 5.69 -25.77
N PHE A 897 18.90 5.10 -26.93
CA PHE A 897 20.09 4.31 -27.23
C PHE A 897 21.13 5.25 -27.83
N VAL A 898 22.16 5.60 -27.07
CA VAL A 898 23.21 6.52 -27.51
C VAL A 898 24.48 5.71 -27.77
N SER A 899 24.81 5.52 -29.05
CA SER A 899 26.00 4.79 -29.50
C SER A 899 26.99 5.72 -30.22
N GLU A 900 28.29 5.46 -30.07
CA GLU A 900 29.35 6.10 -30.86
C GLU A 900 29.58 5.40 -32.21
N GLY A 901 28.75 4.40 -32.53
CA GLY A 901 28.74 3.69 -33.82
C GLY A 901 29.64 2.46 -33.90
N SER A 902 30.41 2.16 -32.85
CA SER A 902 31.20 0.94 -32.71
C SER A 902 30.55 -0.13 -31.84
N ASP A 903 29.69 0.24 -30.89
CA ASP A 903 29.28 -0.65 -29.81
C ASP A 903 27.80 -1.04 -29.86
N GLN A 904 27.52 -2.32 -29.59
CA GLN A 904 26.16 -2.81 -29.41
C GLN A 904 25.61 -2.37 -28.06
N ILE A 905 24.34 -1.98 -28.04
CA ILE A 905 23.60 -1.75 -26.81
C ILE A 905 22.49 -2.78 -26.73
N THR A 906 22.43 -3.49 -25.62
CA THR A 906 21.34 -4.40 -25.28
C THR A 906 20.72 -3.97 -23.96
N LEU A 907 19.40 -3.92 -23.91
CA LEU A 907 18.62 -3.66 -22.70
C LEU A 907 17.77 -4.90 -22.42
N ASP A 908 18.14 -5.63 -21.37
CA ASP A 908 17.54 -6.91 -20.99
C ASP A 908 16.34 -6.70 -20.06
N ALA A 909 16.40 -5.73 -19.14
CA ALA A 909 15.27 -5.45 -18.26
C ALA A 909 15.24 -4.02 -17.73
N ILE A 910 14.03 -3.51 -17.47
CA ILE A 910 13.79 -2.36 -16.59
C ILE A 910 12.97 -2.84 -15.40
N ASP A 911 13.46 -2.56 -14.20
CA ASP A 911 12.79 -2.85 -12.92
C ASP A 911 12.41 -1.55 -12.23
N LEU A 912 11.13 -1.45 -11.87
CA LEU A 912 10.55 -0.29 -11.23
C LEU A 912 9.90 -0.67 -9.91
N ARG A 913 10.30 0.00 -8.82
CA ARG A 913 9.63 -0.15 -7.52
C ARG A 913 8.70 1.01 -7.26
N TYR A 914 7.49 0.69 -6.80
CA TYR A 914 6.46 1.69 -6.57
C TYR A 914 5.65 1.43 -5.30
N GLU A 915 5.05 2.49 -4.79
CA GLU A 915 4.14 2.52 -3.65
C GLU A 915 2.72 2.80 -4.17
N GLN A 916 1.72 2.11 -3.63
CA GLN A 916 0.32 2.44 -3.86
C GLN A 916 -0.24 3.14 -2.62
N ASP A 917 -1.18 4.07 -2.80
CA ASP A 917 -1.91 4.68 -1.69
C ASP A 917 -3.22 3.92 -1.47
N ILE A 918 -3.08 2.73 -0.88
CA ILE A 918 -4.21 1.87 -0.56
C ILE A 918 -4.40 1.92 0.94
N SER A 919 -5.11 2.94 1.41
CA SER A 919 -5.78 2.83 2.70
C SER A 919 -6.69 1.59 2.63
N ALA A 920 -6.75 0.78 3.68
CA ALA A 920 -7.63 -0.39 3.73
C ALA A 920 -9.07 0.07 3.41
N GLY A 921 -9.51 -0.23 2.19
CA GLY A 921 -10.62 0.51 1.61
C GLY A 921 -11.10 -0.11 0.32
N ILE A 922 -12.21 0.40 -0.16
CA ILE A 922 -12.88 -0.01 -1.39
C ILE A 922 -12.51 1.01 -2.47
N GLY A 923 -12.51 0.61 -3.74
CA GLY A 923 -12.31 1.57 -4.83
C GLY A 923 -13.25 2.78 -4.69
N THR A 924 -12.78 3.99 -5.01
CA THR A 924 -13.61 5.20 -4.91
C THR A 924 -14.47 5.43 -6.15
N THR A 925 -14.05 4.93 -7.32
CA THR A 925 -14.83 4.94 -8.55
C THR A 925 -14.61 3.66 -9.37
N ALA A 926 -15.61 3.25 -10.15
CA ALA A 926 -15.49 2.19 -11.15
C ALA A 926 -16.54 2.34 -12.26
N GLU A 927 -16.25 1.89 -13.47
CA GLU A 927 -17.20 1.89 -14.59
C GLU A 927 -17.41 0.49 -15.21
N LEU A 928 -18.65 0.20 -15.57
CA LEU A 928 -19.07 -1.02 -16.26
C LEU A 928 -19.87 -0.65 -17.51
N THR A 929 -19.51 -1.21 -18.67
CA THR A 929 -20.29 -1.04 -19.91
C THR A 929 -20.94 -2.36 -20.33
N SER A 930 -22.24 -2.32 -20.65
CA SER A 930 -22.97 -3.49 -21.12
C SER A 930 -22.54 -3.88 -22.53
N SER A 931 -22.72 -5.16 -22.88
CA SER A 931 -22.75 -5.56 -24.28
C SER A 931 -23.88 -4.83 -25.03
N ALA A 932 -23.75 -4.74 -26.35
CA ALA A 932 -24.81 -4.22 -27.21
C ALA A 932 -26.04 -5.14 -27.16
N PHE A 933 -27.23 -4.55 -27.00
CA PHE A 933 -28.50 -5.24 -26.99
C PHE A 933 -29.32 -4.84 -28.21
N GLU A 934 -29.79 -5.83 -28.97
CA GLU A 934 -30.67 -5.66 -30.12
C GLU A 934 -32.13 -5.62 -29.65
N LEU A 935 -32.85 -4.56 -30.00
CA LEU A 935 -34.25 -4.34 -29.61
C LEU A 935 -35.23 -5.11 -30.53
N GLY A 936 -34.73 -5.72 -31.61
CA GLY A 936 -35.47 -6.53 -32.60
C GLY A 936 -36.21 -5.74 -33.68
N ALA A 937 -36.40 -4.44 -33.48
CA ALA A 937 -36.84 -3.44 -34.46
C ALA A 937 -36.51 -2.04 -33.92
N VAL A 938 -36.61 -0.99 -34.76
CA VAL A 938 -36.50 0.40 -34.31
C VAL A 938 -37.59 0.70 -33.26
N SER A 939 -37.17 1.00 -32.04
CA SER A 939 -38.08 1.19 -30.91
C SER A 939 -38.18 2.66 -30.51
N ASN A 940 -39.32 3.04 -29.91
CA ASN A 940 -39.56 4.39 -29.42
C ASN A 940 -39.99 4.34 -27.94
N SER A 941 -39.56 5.33 -27.16
CA SER A 941 -39.95 5.54 -25.76
C SER A 941 -39.48 4.41 -24.83
N THR A 942 -38.41 4.70 -24.10
CA THR A 942 -37.77 3.73 -23.20
C THR A 942 -37.79 4.24 -21.77
N VAL A 943 -38.16 3.42 -20.79
CA VAL A 943 -37.97 3.70 -19.35
C VAL A 943 -36.76 2.93 -18.89
N VAL A 944 -35.92 3.56 -18.08
CA VAL A 944 -34.77 2.93 -17.45
C VAL A 944 -34.91 2.96 -15.92
N SER A 945 -34.60 1.85 -15.28
CA SER A 945 -34.58 1.72 -13.82
C SER A 945 -33.37 0.94 -13.33
N VAL A 946 -32.81 1.39 -12.21
CA VAL A 946 -31.62 0.81 -11.58
C VAL A 946 -31.97 0.41 -10.15
N SER A 947 -31.68 -0.84 -9.78
CA SER A 947 -31.75 -1.30 -8.41
C SER A 947 -30.35 -1.41 -7.84
N LYS A 948 -30.12 -0.61 -6.78
CA LYS A 948 -28.84 -0.45 -6.11
C LYS A 948 -29.00 -0.52 -4.59
N ASP A 949 -27.96 -0.92 -3.88
CA ASP A 949 -27.79 -0.71 -2.44
C ASP A 949 -26.62 0.26 -2.23
N THR A 950 -26.93 1.41 -1.66
CA THR A 950 -25.96 2.45 -1.25
C THR A 950 -26.18 2.86 0.21
N SER A 951 -27.01 2.10 0.95
CA SER A 951 -27.65 2.55 2.19
C SER A 951 -26.71 2.76 3.38
N ALA A 952 -25.48 2.24 3.30
CA ALA A 952 -24.49 2.32 4.36
C ALA A 952 -23.53 3.53 4.25
N CYS A 953 -23.61 4.36 3.20
CA CYS A 953 -22.72 5.52 3.03
C CYS A 953 -23.41 6.74 2.37
N SER A 954 -23.05 7.96 2.81
CA SER A 954 -23.62 9.23 2.32
C SER A 954 -23.05 9.73 0.99
N GLU A 955 -21.87 9.25 0.58
CA GLU A 955 -21.20 9.63 -0.68
C GLU A 955 -21.19 8.49 -1.71
N CYS A 956 -21.77 7.34 -1.38
CA CYS A 956 -21.93 6.22 -2.30
C CYS A 956 -23.04 6.49 -3.32
N ASP A 957 -22.74 6.26 -4.61
CA ASP A 957 -23.73 6.34 -5.67
C ASP A 957 -23.51 5.27 -6.75
N VAL A 958 -24.59 4.96 -7.48
CA VAL A 958 -24.57 4.16 -8.70
C VAL A 958 -25.38 4.93 -9.74
N GLN A 959 -24.68 5.42 -10.76
CA GLN A 959 -25.21 6.29 -11.80
C GLN A 959 -25.21 5.57 -13.14
N LEU A 960 -26.24 5.76 -13.95
CA LEU A 960 -26.39 5.07 -15.23
C LEU A 960 -26.43 6.06 -16.39
N GLN A 961 -25.84 5.67 -17.52
CA GLN A 961 -26.01 6.32 -18.81
C GLN A 961 -26.39 5.28 -19.87
N VAL A 962 -27.03 5.73 -20.96
CA VAL A 962 -27.38 4.87 -22.10
C VAL A 962 -26.92 5.50 -23.40
N ARG A 963 -26.71 4.67 -24.42
CA ARG A 963 -26.44 5.10 -25.80
C ARG A 963 -27.07 4.11 -26.78
N VAL A 964 -27.29 4.56 -28.01
CA VAL A 964 -27.97 3.77 -29.05
C VAL A 964 -27.19 3.77 -30.35
N ALA A 965 -27.44 2.80 -31.22
CA ALA A 965 -26.86 2.70 -32.56
C ALA A 965 -27.88 2.15 -33.58
N PRO A 966 -27.78 2.53 -34.87
CA PRO A 966 -28.67 2.04 -35.92
C PRO A 966 -28.32 0.60 -36.36
N ASP A 967 -29.25 -0.07 -37.04
CA ASP A 967 -29.02 -1.33 -37.79
C ASP A 967 -28.19 -1.04 -39.03
N ASP A 968 -27.21 -1.88 -39.38
CA ASP A 968 -26.78 -1.94 -40.78
C ASP A 968 -26.20 -3.31 -41.25
N SER A 969 -26.44 -4.44 -40.53
CA SER A 969 -26.20 -5.85 -41.00
C SER A 969 -26.00 -6.88 -39.87
N GLY A 970 -26.61 -6.68 -38.69
CA GLY A 970 -26.48 -7.61 -37.56
C GLY A 970 -25.31 -7.35 -36.61
N VAL A 971 -24.69 -6.16 -36.71
CA VAL A 971 -23.78 -5.60 -35.71
C VAL A 971 -24.14 -4.11 -35.49
N PRO A 972 -23.92 -3.55 -34.29
CA PRO A 972 -24.18 -2.14 -34.04
C PRO A 972 -23.36 -1.24 -34.96
N GLY A 973 -24.01 -0.24 -35.59
CA GLY A 973 -23.32 0.83 -36.32
C GLY A 973 -22.60 1.83 -35.41
N ASP A 974 -22.47 3.08 -35.84
CA ASP A 974 -21.88 4.15 -35.02
C ASP A 974 -22.75 4.47 -33.80
N TRP A 975 -22.16 4.42 -32.61
CA TRP A 975 -22.83 4.73 -31.35
C TRP A 975 -23.03 6.24 -31.16
N THR A 976 -24.19 6.61 -30.58
CA THR A 976 -24.39 7.97 -30.06
C THR A 976 -23.46 8.26 -28.87
N ALA A 977 -23.38 9.53 -28.46
CA ALA A 977 -22.85 9.88 -27.15
C ALA A 977 -23.64 9.19 -26.02
N TRP A 978 -23.07 9.16 -24.81
CA TRP A 978 -23.76 8.70 -23.60
C TRP A 978 -24.77 9.75 -23.13
N TYR A 979 -25.97 9.30 -22.75
CA TYR A 979 -27.08 10.15 -22.32
C TYR A 979 -27.60 9.73 -20.95
N GLY A 980 -28.05 10.72 -20.18
CA GLY A 980 -28.84 10.57 -18.96
C GLY A 980 -30.27 11.04 -19.14
N ALA A 981 -30.95 11.37 -18.04
CA ALA A 981 -32.35 11.79 -18.06
C ALA A 981 -32.55 13.13 -18.78
N GLU A 982 -31.60 14.08 -18.66
CA GLU A 982 -31.73 15.43 -19.21
C GLU A 982 -31.00 15.64 -20.54
N GLY A 983 -30.17 14.68 -20.98
CA GLY A 983 -29.51 14.74 -22.28
C GLY A 983 -28.11 14.11 -22.34
N SER A 984 -27.35 14.48 -23.36
CA SER A 984 -25.99 13.97 -23.58
C SER A 984 -25.05 14.38 -22.44
N GLY A 985 -24.30 13.42 -21.90
CA GLY A 985 -23.33 13.61 -20.82
C GLY A 985 -23.92 13.60 -19.41
N ASP A 986 -25.25 13.52 -19.29
CA ASP A 986 -25.97 13.47 -18.01
C ASP A 986 -26.15 12.02 -17.51
N PHE A 987 -26.69 11.81 -16.31
CA PHE A 987 -26.97 10.49 -15.71
C PHE A 987 -28.47 10.26 -15.46
N PHE A 988 -28.84 9.00 -15.26
CA PHE A 988 -30.11 8.63 -14.65
C PHE A 988 -29.91 8.50 -13.14
N ASP A 989 -30.45 9.44 -12.39
CA ASP A 989 -30.29 9.61 -10.93
C ASP A 989 -31.44 9.00 -10.10
N ALA A 990 -32.64 8.88 -10.69
CA ALA A 990 -33.82 8.30 -10.06
C ALA A 990 -33.90 6.77 -10.24
N THR A 991 -34.65 6.10 -9.35
CA THR A 991 -34.94 4.66 -9.45
C THR A 991 -35.68 4.29 -10.74
N THR A 992 -36.40 5.22 -11.36
CA THR A 992 -37.08 5.06 -12.66
C THR A 992 -37.12 6.40 -13.41
N SER A 993 -36.61 6.47 -14.64
CA SER A 993 -36.59 7.68 -15.48
C SER A 993 -36.88 7.37 -16.95
N LEU A 994 -37.41 8.34 -17.69
CA LEU A 994 -37.61 8.24 -19.15
C LEU A 994 -36.29 8.52 -19.88
N ILE A 995 -35.95 7.67 -20.85
CA ILE A 995 -34.85 7.92 -21.77
C ILE A 995 -35.25 9.07 -22.72
N PRO A 996 -34.36 10.05 -22.96
CA PRO A 996 -34.64 11.14 -23.88
C PRO A 996 -35.09 10.66 -25.26
N THR A 997 -36.12 11.30 -25.82
CA THR A 997 -36.65 10.95 -27.15
C THR A 997 -35.63 11.12 -28.28
N ALA A 998 -34.50 11.80 -28.02
CA ALA A 998 -33.37 11.89 -28.95
C ALA A 998 -32.72 10.53 -29.25
N LEU A 999 -32.94 9.53 -28.39
CA LEU A 999 -32.43 8.16 -28.55
C LEU A 999 -33.48 7.18 -29.11
N ASN A 1000 -34.64 7.68 -29.56
CA ASN A 1000 -35.67 6.88 -30.20
C ASN A 1000 -35.32 6.55 -31.67
N GLY A 1001 -35.89 5.48 -32.20
CA GLY A 1001 -35.75 5.10 -33.61
C GLY A 1001 -34.46 4.34 -33.93
N TYR A 1002 -33.87 3.70 -32.92
CA TYR A 1002 -32.65 2.90 -33.04
C TYR A 1002 -32.92 1.43 -32.70
N GLU A 1003 -32.09 0.54 -33.24
CA GLU A 1003 -32.22 -0.91 -33.05
C GLU A 1003 -31.33 -1.41 -31.91
N TRP A 1004 -30.18 -0.78 -31.67
CA TRP A 1004 -29.22 -1.22 -30.67
C TRP A 1004 -29.18 -0.27 -29.48
N ILE A 1005 -29.05 -0.81 -28.27
CA ILE A 1005 -28.84 -0.04 -27.04
C ILE A 1005 -27.69 -0.62 -26.21
N GLN A 1006 -26.97 0.26 -25.53
CA GLN A 1006 -26.00 -0.07 -24.48
C GLN A 1006 -26.24 0.81 -23.27
N TYR A 1007 -25.86 0.30 -22.11
CA TYR A 1007 -25.80 1.09 -20.88
C TYR A 1007 -24.39 1.08 -20.28
N LYS A 1008 -24.07 2.15 -19.56
CA LYS A 1008 -22.86 2.29 -18.75
C LYS A 1008 -23.28 2.61 -17.32
N VAL A 1009 -22.66 1.95 -16.36
CA VAL A 1009 -22.85 2.21 -14.92
C VAL A 1009 -21.56 2.77 -14.36
N THR A 1010 -21.65 3.87 -13.61
CA THR A 1010 -20.55 4.45 -12.83
C THR A 1010 -20.87 4.25 -11.34
N PHE A 1011 -19.95 3.62 -10.62
CA PHE A 1011 -20.00 3.44 -9.17
C PHE A 1011 -19.13 4.51 -8.51
N THR A 1012 -19.62 5.07 -7.40
CA THR A 1012 -18.88 6.00 -6.53
C THR A 1012 -18.95 5.50 -5.10
N SER A 1013 -17.82 5.52 -4.38
CA SER A 1013 -17.71 5.13 -2.96
C SER A 1013 -16.91 6.17 -2.18
N ASP A 1014 -17.16 6.25 -0.88
CA ASP A 1014 -16.34 7.00 0.09
C ASP A 1014 -15.02 6.31 0.45
N GLY A 1015 -14.77 5.12 -0.11
CA GLY A 1015 -13.59 4.30 0.18
C GLY A 1015 -13.75 3.35 1.37
N ALA A 1016 -14.89 3.38 2.08
CA ALA A 1016 -15.16 2.53 3.24
C ALA A 1016 -16.30 1.53 2.99
N VAL A 1017 -17.29 1.90 2.17
CA VAL A 1017 -18.50 1.09 1.92
C VAL A 1017 -18.66 0.77 0.43
N SER A 1018 -18.99 -0.47 0.11
CA SER A 1018 -19.20 -0.88 -1.28
C SER A 1018 -20.61 -0.52 -1.75
N PRO A 1019 -20.78 0.28 -2.82
CA PRO A 1019 -22.05 0.36 -3.51
C PRO A 1019 -22.30 -0.94 -4.30
N ILE A 1020 -23.53 -1.46 -4.22
CA ILE A 1020 -23.91 -2.72 -4.88
C ILE A 1020 -24.96 -2.43 -5.95
N LEU A 1021 -24.74 -2.90 -7.17
CA LEU A 1021 -25.74 -2.94 -8.24
C LEU A 1021 -26.37 -4.34 -8.30
N HIS A 1022 -27.69 -4.42 -8.20
CA HIS A 1022 -28.43 -5.67 -8.33
C HIS A 1022 -28.92 -5.91 -9.76
N HIS A 1023 -29.59 -4.92 -10.37
CA HIS A 1023 -30.09 -5.06 -11.73
C HIS A 1023 -30.31 -3.71 -12.43
N VAL A 1024 -30.16 -3.72 -13.75
CA VAL A 1024 -30.57 -2.63 -14.66
C VAL A 1024 -31.75 -3.15 -15.48
N THR A 1025 -32.80 -2.36 -15.59
CA THR A 1025 -34.00 -2.69 -16.38
C THR A 1025 -34.24 -1.60 -17.41
N LEU A 1026 -34.41 -2.03 -18.66
CA LEU A 1026 -34.76 -1.19 -19.80
C LEU A 1026 -36.11 -1.66 -20.32
N LEU A 1027 -37.10 -0.76 -20.29
CA LEU A 1027 -38.44 -0.98 -20.83
C LEU A 1027 -38.55 -0.21 -22.13
N TYR A 1028 -38.94 -0.84 -23.23
CA TYR A 1028 -39.11 -0.17 -24.52
C TYR A 1028 -40.39 -0.63 -25.22
N ASP A 1029 -40.89 0.18 -26.14
CA ASP A 1029 -42.01 -0.19 -27.02
C ASP A 1029 -41.46 -0.64 -28.38
N ALA A 1030 -41.64 -1.93 -28.70
CA ALA A 1030 -41.28 -2.49 -30.00
C ALA A 1030 -42.37 -2.10 -31.01
N GLN A 1031 -41.98 -1.34 -32.05
CA GLN A 1031 -42.87 -0.92 -33.14
C GLN A 1031 -43.25 -2.08 -34.07
#